data_AF-A0A6A7G2B1-F1
#
_entry.id   AF-A0A6A7G2B1-F1
#
_cell.length_a   1.000
_cell.length_b   1.000
_cell.length_c   1.000
_cell.angle_alpha   90.00
_cell.angle_beta   90.00
_cell.angle_gamma   90.00
#
_symmetry.space_group_name_H-M   'P 1'
#
loop_
_entity.id
_entity.type
_entity.pdbx_description
1 polymer ?
#
loop_
_entity_poly.entity_id
_entity_poly.type
_entity_poly.pdbx_seq_one_letter_code
_entity_poly.pdbx_strand_id
1 'polypeptide(L)'
;LYHSFLDTAREDNAPQVRSDTYVYAVLSSLPWVGRELYEKKEQDLERLLKHIEIYVNKRSRKHVPGLRVWRSDDPHPQEEYLDCLWAQVCKLRSDMWQEKHIARPYVAFDQVLCEALQHNVPAITPPAHSPDNTYPFPWVVFRLFDYTDCPEGPVLPGAHSIERYLIEEHLHNIIKEFHLERKQCAAFLLDFPLKHKIPLEYVIVEVVLAEMFHLPSSRYLQICYGSLLIELCKLQPATMPQVLAQAVELLFDRIDTMNVCCHDRFMSWFAYHLSNFQFKWSWDDWLSTAQLERDHPRAKFISEVLQRCIRLSYHERILHVVPEQFDCFLPAVPRVQFRYDPDSNAEEPGWETAQQLIATIRNKGGSDDVLKVLEGLSNPMRGELAGDEMTPPYNPLQIQVFCQSILYLGSKSFSHSFAGVNKFLKVFEGLVVGGEEAQMLVLKEMHSLWSSHQQMMVVLIDKFLRTKVVQCATVANWIFSKEMTEDFTRSYVWEILHSTIRKMSKHVARLQKEMLDSRDSRRRRRGAGAGGASTRRASDESDSESNNSSDEENSRPRPTEEEIEGMEEKLETAQSDQKNLFLIIFQRFIMLLSEHLVRSDTDARDFNTNWYRCTVGRLQQIFMLHNNQVERYGQTLNTLLFTQDLDPHILDIFNQFMALRA
;
A
#
# COMPACT_ATOMS: atom_id res chain seq x y z
N LEU A 1 5.03 -13.75 -36.58
CA LEU A 1 5.25 -13.24 -35.22
C LEU A 1 4.03 -13.43 -34.33
N TYR A 2 2.90 -12.77 -34.58
CA TYR A 2 1.74 -12.85 -33.68
C TYR A 2 1.17 -14.24 -33.43
N HIS A 3 1.16 -15.13 -34.44
CA HIS A 3 0.78 -16.53 -34.19
C HIS A 3 1.68 -17.21 -33.14
N SER A 4 3.00 -16.99 -33.21
CA SER A 4 3.97 -17.51 -32.23
C SER A 4 3.72 -16.95 -30.81
N PHE A 5 3.26 -15.70 -30.70
CA PHE A 5 2.88 -15.12 -29.40
C PHE A 5 1.61 -15.79 -28.86
N LEU A 6 0.62 -16.02 -29.70
CA LEU A 6 -0.62 -16.67 -29.29
C LEU A 6 -0.46 -18.17 -29.02
N ASP A 7 0.60 -18.82 -29.51
CA ASP A 7 0.89 -20.21 -29.16
C ASP A 7 1.14 -20.37 -27.65
N THR A 8 1.58 -19.31 -26.95
CA THR A 8 1.73 -19.32 -25.48
C THR A 8 0.40 -19.57 -24.76
N ALA A 9 -0.72 -19.15 -25.34
CA ALA A 9 -2.07 -19.38 -24.79
C ALA A 9 -2.50 -20.87 -24.82
N ARG A 10 -1.71 -21.74 -25.45
CA ARG A 10 -1.92 -23.19 -25.52
C ARG A 10 -0.93 -23.98 -24.65
N GLU A 11 -0.02 -23.32 -23.94
CA GLU A 11 0.94 -23.97 -23.05
C GLU A 11 0.24 -24.43 -21.76
N ASP A 12 0.06 -25.74 -21.58
CA ASP A 12 -0.67 -26.30 -20.42
C ASP A 12 0.05 -26.08 -19.06
N ASN A 13 1.37 -25.91 -19.07
CA ASN A 13 2.20 -25.79 -17.86
C ASN A 13 2.66 -24.35 -17.57
N ALA A 14 2.01 -23.37 -18.17
CA ALA A 14 2.32 -21.95 -18.01
C ALA A 14 1.25 -21.23 -17.16
N PRO A 15 1.63 -20.21 -16.37
CA PRO A 15 0.65 -19.40 -15.67
C PRO A 15 -0.17 -18.55 -16.66
N GLN A 16 -1.43 -18.28 -16.34
CA GLN A 16 -2.33 -17.47 -17.17
C GLN A 16 -1.74 -16.08 -17.44
N VAL A 17 -1.09 -15.46 -16.46
CA VAL A 17 -0.45 -14.13 -16.62
C VAL A 17 0.61 -14.07 -17.73
N ARG A 18 1.24 -15.21 -18.08
CA ARG A 18 2.14 -15.30 -19.23
C ARG A 18 1.37 -15.16 -20.54
N SER A 19 0.34 -15.97 -20.69
CA SER A 19 -0.53 -15.97 -21.87
C SER A 19 -1.21 -14.61 -22.04
N ASP A 20 -1.70 -14.04 -20.93
CA ASP A 20 -2.28 -12.70 -20.89
C ASP A 20 -1.29 -11.61 -21.36
N THR A 21 -0.01 -11.73 -21.01
CA THR A 21 1.05 -10.79 -21.46
C THR A 21 1.22 -10.80 -22.99
N TYR A 22 1.29 -11.98 -23.59
CA TYR A 22 1.47 -12.11 -25.05
C TYR A 22 0.21 -11.76 -25.83
N VAL A 23 -0.98 -12.12 -25.32
CA VAL A 23 -2.26 -11.72 -25.91
C VAL A 23 -2.42 -10.20 -25.87
N TYR A 24 -2.10 -9.58 -24.73
CA TYR A 24 -2.08 -8.12 -24.61
C TYR A 24 -1.14 -7.48 -25.63
N ALA A 25 0.10 -7.97 -25.76
CA ALA A 25 1.07 -7.44 -26.73
C ALA A 25 0.58 -7.52 -28.19
N VAL A 26 -0.19 -8.54 -28.54
CA VAL A 26 -0.84 -8.63 -29.86
C VAL A 26 -1.95 -7.59 -29.96
N LEU A 27 -2.91 -7.60 -29.01
CA LEU A 27 -4.08 -6.71 -29.05
C LEU A 27 -3.69 -5.23 -29.05
N SER A 28 -2.77 -4.83 -28.18
CA SER A 28 -2.30 -3.45 -28.07
C SER A 28 -1.54 -2.98 -29.30
N SER A 29 -1.09 -3.87 -30.19
CA SER A 29 -0.43 -3.46 -31.44
C SER A 29 -1.41 -3.24 -32.60
N LEU A 30 -2.61 -3.83 -32.54
CA LEU A 30 -3.59 -3.79 -33.63
C LEU A 30 -4.11 -2.39 -33.99
N PRO A 31 -4.22 -1.40 -33.08
CA PRO A 31 -4.61 -0.04 -33.48
C PRO A 31 -3.61 0.62 -34.44
N TRP A 32 -2.34 0.19 -34.40
CA TRP A 32 -1.28 0.72 -35.24
C TRP A 32 -1.21 0.00 -36.58
N VAL A 33 -1.29 -1.34 -36.58
CA VAL A 33 -1.00 -2.19 -37.75
C VAL A 33 -2.19 -3.00 -38.28
N GLY A 34 -3.31 -3.04 -37.54
CA GLY A 34 -4.45 -3.91 -37.82
C GLY A 34 -5.07 -3.67 -39.19
N ARG A 35 -5.15 -2.41 -39.64
CA ARG A 35 -5.63 -2.07 -40.99
C ARG A 35 -4.76 -2.68 -42.08
N GLU A 36 -3.44 -2.57 -41.98
CA GLU A 36 -2.50 -3.11 -42.95
C GLU A 36 -2.57 -4.65 -43.02
N LEU A 37 -2.71 -5.29 -41.85
CA LEU A 37 -2.89 -6.74 -41.76
C LEU A 37 -4.22 -7.20 -42.34
N TYR A 38 -5.28 -6.43 -42.11
CA TYR A 38 -6.59 -6.70 -42.69
C TYR A 38 -6.53 -6.61 -44.22
N GLU A 39 -5.93 -5.54 -44.76
CA GLU A 39 -5.82 -5.33 -46.21
C GLU A 39 -4.93 -6.38 -46.91
N LYS A 40 -3.83 -6.82 -46.29
CA LYS A 40 -2.87 -7.77 -46.90
C LYS A 40 -3.11 -9.24 -46.57
N LYS A 41 -3.66 -9.55 -45.39
CA LYS A 41 -3.70 -10.89 -44.76
C LYS A 41 -4.99 -11.12 -43.97
N GLU A 42 -6.12 -10.66 -44.48
CA GLU A 42 -7.45 -10.76 -43.84
C GLU A 42 -7.72 -12.12 -43.18
N GLN A 43 -7.58 -13.22 -43.93
CA GLN A 43 -7.88 -14.57 -43.42
C GLN A 43 -6.99 -14.98 -42.23
N ASP A 44 -5.72 -14.56 -42.22
CA ASP A 44 -4.81 -14.87 -41.12
C ASP A 44 -5.10 -14.01 -39.90
N LEU A 45 -5.47 -12.73 -40.11
CA LEU A 45 -5.95 -11.85 -39.05
C LEU A 45 -7.25 -12.37 -38.41
N GLU A 46 -8.20 -12.85 -39.21
CA GLU A 46 -9.45 -13.46 -38.70
C GLU A 46 -9.18 -14.71 -37.87
N ARG A 47 -8.25 -15.57 -38.29
CA ARG A 47 -7.82 -16.74 -37.50
C ARG A 47 -7.17 -16.33 -36.18
N LEU A 48 -6.34 -15.28 -36.21
CA LEU A 48 -5.69 -14.70 -35.05
C LEU A 48 -6.74 -14.17 -34.05
N LEU A 49 -7.70 -13.38 -34.52
CA LEU A 49 -8.76 -12.81 -33.68
C LEU A 49 -9.66 -13.89 -33.08
N LYS A 50 -10.01 -14.93 -33.84
CA LYS A 50 -10.76 -16.09 -33.33
C LYS A 50 -9.99 -16.83 -32.24
N HIS A 51 -8.67 -16.94 -32.36
CA HIS A 51 -7.85 -17.56 -31.32
C HIS A 51 -7.88 -16.73 -30.02
N ILE A 52 -7.77 -15.40 -30.14
CA ILE A 52 -7.88 -14.49 -29.00
C ILE A 52 -9.26 -14.58 -28.36
N GLU A 53 -10.34 -14.58 -29.14
CA GLU A 53 -11.71 -14.72 -28.64
C GLU A 53 -11.90 -16.01 -27.81
N ILE A 54 -11.40 -17.14 -28.31
CA ILE A 54 -11.46 -18.42 -27.59
C ILE A 54 -10.70 -18.34 -26.26
N TYR A 55 -9.53 -17.71 -26.25
CA TYR A 55 -8.72 -17.55 -25.05
C TYR A 55 -9.41 -16.62 -24.03
N VAL A 56 -9.81 -15.42 -24.46
CA VAL A 56 -10.49 -14.42 -23.63
C VAL A 56 -11.75 -15.00 -23.00
N ASN A 57 -12.52 -15.81 -23.73
CA ASN A 57 -13.73 -16.44 -23.19
C ASN A 57 -13.43 -17.54 -22.14
N LYS A 58 -12.28 -18.22 -22.22
CA LYS A 58 -11.92 -19.34 -21.33
C LYS A 58 -11.19 -18.93 -20.05
N ARG A 59 -10.49 -17.80 -20.07
CA ARG A 59 -9.59 -17.41 -18.98
C ARG A 59 -10.33 -17.13 -17.66
N SER A 60 -9.63 -17.34 -16.56
CA SER A 60 -10.08 -17.05 -15.20
C SER A 60 -10.09 -15.55 -14.93
N ARG A 61 -11.14 -15.09 -14.24
CA ARG A 61 -11.34 -13.70 -13.79
C ARG A 61 -11.34 -13.56 -12.27
N LYS A 62 -10.81 -14.55 -11.56
CA LYS A 62 -10.80 -14.59 -10.08
C LYS A 62 -10.07 -13.41 -9.44
N HIS A 63 -9.14 -12.76 -10.14
CA HIS A 63 -8.44 -11.57 -9.64
C HIS A 63 -9.30 -10.30 -9.67
N VAL A 64 -10.35 -10.22 -10.50
CA VAL A 64 -11.09 -8.99 -10.77
C VAL A 64 -11.69 -8.37 -9.50
N PRO A 65 -12.43 -9.09 -8.64
CA PRO A 65 -13.00 -8.50 -7.43
C PRO A 65 -11.97 -7.87 -6.49
N GLY A 66 -10.72 -8.38 -6.51
CA GLY A 66 -9.62 -7.85 -5.71
C GLY A 66 -8.90 -6.64 -6.29
N LEU A 67 -9.10 -6.35 -7.57
CA LEU A 67 -8.41 -5.28 -8.30
C LEU A 67 -9.32 -4.13 -8.70
N ARG A 68 -10.65 -4.27 -8.57
CA ARG A 68 -11.61 -3.20 -8.84
C ARG A 68 -11.52 -2.09 -7.80
N VAL A 69 -11.52 -0.84 -8.28
CA VAL A 69 -11.65 0.34 -7.40
C VAL A 69 -13.04 0.43 -6.82
N TRP A 70 -14.09 0.14 -7.60
CA TRP A 70 -15.47 0.04 -7.11
C TRP A 70 -16.05 -1.33 -7.39
N ARG A 71 -16.77 -1.88 -6.40
CA ARG A 71 -17.50 -3.14 -6.55
C ARG A 71 -18.78 -2.98 -7.39
N SER A 72 -19.37 -1.78 -7.38
CA SER A 72 -20.52 -1.45 -8.23
C SER A 72 -20.13 -1.38 -9.70
N ASP A 73 -21.02 -1.84 -10.59
CA ASP A 73 -20.94 -1.61 -12.04
C ASP A 73 -21.64 -0.30 -12.47
N ASP A 74 -22.39 0.31 -11.56
CA ASP A 74 -23.08 1.59 -11.79
C ASP A 74 -22.27 2.76 -11.19
N PRO A 75 -22.09 3.87 -11.93
CA PRO A 75 -22.49 4.09 -13.33
C PRO A 75 -21.52 3.52 -14.37
N HIS A 76 -20.30 3.14 -13.95
CA HIS A 76 -19.29 2.58 -14.85
C HIS A 76 -18.70 1.28 -14.32
N PRO A 77 -18.78 0.19 -15.10
CA PRO A 77 -18.12 -1.05 -14.75
C PRO A 77 -16.60 -0.88 -14.74
N GLN A 78 -15.95 -1.47 -13.74
CA GLN A 78 -14.50 -1.53 -13.66
C GLN A 78 -14.05 -2.83 -14.33
N GLU A 79 -13.83 -2.74 -15.64
CA GLU A 79 -13.59 -3.90 -16.50
C GLU A 79 -12.17 -4.46 -16.38
N GLU A 80 -12.05 -5.77 -16.56
CA GLU A 80 -10.75 -6.39 -16.70
C GLU A 80 -10.07 -5.89 -17.99
N TYR A 81 -8.77 -5.59 -17.92
CA TYR A 81 -8.04 -4.92 -18.99
C TYR A 81 -8.04 -5.59 -20.37
N LEU A 82 -7.92 -6.93 -20.43
CA LEU A 82 -7.99 -7.68 -21.68
C LEU A 82 -9.41 -7.79 -22.19
N ASP A 83 -10.42 -7.90 -21.31
CA ASP A 83 -11.82 -7.89 -21.74
C ASP A 83 -12.17 -6.51 -22.36
N CYS A 84 -11.74 -5.42 -21.70
CA CYS A 84 -11.94 -4.06 -22.17
C CYS A 84 -11.19 -3.80 -23.49
N LEU A 85 -9.92 -4.18 -23.58
CA LEU A 85 -9.12 -4.02 -24.80
C LEU A 85 -9.65 -4.89 -25.95
N TRP A 86 -10.13 -6.10 -25.66
CA TRP A 86 -10.79 -6.94 -26.65
C TRP A 86 -12.05 -6.28 -27.21
N ALA A 87 -12.90 -5.71 -26.36
CA ALA A 87 -14.08 -4.96 -26.80
C ALA A 87 -13.70 -3.76 -27.67
N GLN A 88 -12.63 -3.03 -27.31
CA GLN A 88 -12.11 -1.90 -28.08
C GLN A 88 -11.59 -2.30 -29.46
N VAL A 89 -10.86 -3.41 -29.54
CA VAL A 89 -10.38 -3.97 -30.82
C VAL A 89 -11.54 -4.49 -31.66
N CYS A 90 -12.55 -5.11 -31.05
CA CYS A 90 -13.77 -5.52 -31.76
C CYS A 90 -14.52 -4.32 -32.36
N LYS A 91 -14.62 -3.22 -31.60
CA LYS A 91 -15.18 -1.98 -32.10
C LYS A 91 -14.35 -1.41 -33.25
N LEU A 92 -13.03 -1.33 -33.10
CA LEU A 92 -12.12 -0.90 -34.17
C LEU A 92 -12.29 -1.74 -35.45
N ARG A 93 -12.41 -3.07 -35.31
CA ARG A 93 -12.69 -3.98 -36.43
C ARG A 93 -14.03 -3.65 -37.09
N SER A 94 -15.09 -3.42 -36.31
CA SER A 94 -16.41 -3.04 -36.84
C SER A 94 -16.40 -1.69 -37.55
N ASP A 95 -15.50 -0.80 -37.12
CA ASP A 95 -15.24 0.50 -37.73
C ASP A 95 -14.21 0.40 -38.88
N MET A 96 -14.05 -0.79 -39.47
CA MET A 96 -13.17 -1.07 -40.61
C MET A 96 -11.70 -0.70 -40.37
N TRP A 97 -11.21 -0.91 -39.14
CA TRP A 97 -9.85 -0.57 -38.71
C TRP A 97 -9.50 0.92 -38.86
N GLN A 98 -10.50 1.79 -38.81
CA GLN A 98 -10.32 3.24 -38.84
C GLN A 98 -10.38 3.83 -37.44
N GLU A 99 -9.37 4.63 -37.10
CA GLU A 99 -9.29 5.41 -35.86
C GLU A 99 -8.87 6.85 -36.17
N LYS A 100 -9.12 7.77 -35.24
CA LYS A 100 -8.95 9.22 -35.46
C LYS A 100 -7.86 9.89 -34.62
N HIS A 101 -7.10 9.13 -33.85
CA HIS A 101 -6.19 9.65 -32.82
C HIS A 101 -4.71 9.56 -33.19
N ILE A 102 -4.25 8.44 -33.78
CA ILE A 102 -2.83 8.20 -34.01
C ILE A 102 -2.31 9.16 -35.08
N ALA A 103 -1.31 9.96 -34.73
CA ALA A 103 -0.52 10.70 -35.71
C ALA A 103 0.34 9.71 -36.50
N ARG A 104 0.22 9.71 -37.83
CA ARG A 104 0.97 8.82 -38.74
C ARG A 104 1.88 9.61 -39.68
N PRO A 105 3.03 10.14 -39.19
CA PRO A 105 3.91 10.99 -40.01
C PRO A 105 4.39 10.32 -41.31
N TYR A 106 4.55 9.00 -41.30
CA TYR A 106 4.98 8.21 -42.47
C TYR A 106 4.03 8.34 -43.67
N VAL A 107 2.76 8.69 -43.47
CA VAL A 107 1.80 8.93 -44.56
C VAL A 107 2.24 10.09 -45.46
N ALA A 108 2.93 11.10 -44.92
CA ALA A 108 3.48 12.20 -45.71
C ALA A 108 4.64 11.77 -46.62
N PHE A 109 5.20 10.57 -46.40
CA PHE A 109 6.33 10.02 -47.13
C PHE A 109 5.93 8.81 -47.98
N ASP A 110 4.65 8.65 -48.29
CA ASP A 110 4.11 7.48 -49.01
C ASP A 110 4.87 7.19 -50.31
N GLN A 111 5.18 8.24 -51.10
CA GLN A 111 5.95 8.11 -52.34
C GLN A 111 7.35 7.50 -52.12
N VAL A 112 8.02 7.88 -51.04
CA VAL A 112 9.37 7.40 -50.72
C VAL A 112 9.30 5.98 -50.13
N LEU A 113 8.34 5.73 -49.24
CA LEU A 113 8.22 4.45 -48.53
C LEU A 113 7.67 3.33 -49.41
N CYS A 114 6.87 3.64 -50.45
CA CYS A 114 6.40 2.65 -51.41
C CYS A 114 7.54 2.04 -52.25
N GLU A 115 8.62 2.78 -52.49
CA GLU A 115 9.79 2.30 -53.23
C GLU A 115 10.79 1.52 -52.34
N ALA A 116 10.64 1.62 -51.02
CA ALA A 116 11.55 0.98 -50.07
C ALA A 116 11.33 -0.54 -50.02
N LEU A 117 12.42 -1.30 -49.93
CA LEU A 117 12.38 -2.76 -49.76
C LEU A 117 11.92 -3.13 -48.35
N GLN A 118 10.93 -4.02 -48.26
CA GLN A 118 10.49 -4.58 -46.99
C GLN A 118 11.48 -5.64 -46.48
N HIS A 119 11.56 -5.79 -45.16
CA HIS A 119 12.38 -6.79 -44.50
C HIS A 119 11.53 -7.86 -43.83
N ASN A 120 11.97 -9.11 -43.93
CA ASN A 120 11.36 -10.20 -43.20
C ASN A 120 11.85 -10.20 -41.75
N VAL A 121 10.90 -10.20 -40.80
CA VAL A 121 11.22 -10.41 -39.39
C VAL A 121 11.63 -11.88 -39.20
N PRO A 122 12.75 -12.17 -38.51
CA PRO A 122 13.15 -13.55 -38.24
C PRO A 122 12.07 -14.28 -37.41
N ALA A 123 12.10 -15.62 -37.45
CA ALA A 123 11.24 -16.40 -36.57
C ALA A 123 11.62 -16.14 -35.12
N ILE A 124 10.71 -15.47 -34.38
CA ILE A 124 10.86 -15.21 -32.95
C ILE A 124 9.93 -16.18 -32.21
N THR A 125 10.53 -16.99 -31.35
CA THR A 125 9.82 -17.90 -30.44
C THR A 125 9.88 -17.31 -29.03
N PRO A 126 8.74 -17.13 -28.35
CA PRO A 126 8.70 -16.77 -26.94
C PRO A 126 9.62 -17.68 -26.11
N PRO A 127 10.45 -17.13 -25.20
CA PRO A 127 11.23 -17.95 -24.28
C PRO A 127 10.31 -18.86 -23.47
N ALA A 128 10.67 -20.13 -23.29
CA ALA A 128 9.90 -21.07 -22.48
C ALA A 128 9.75 -20.56 -21.04
N HIS A 129 8.63 -20.88 -20.40
CA HIS A 129 8.40 -20.51 -19.01
C HIS A 129 9.37 -21.23 -18.07
N SER A 130 9.90 -20.49 -17.09
CA SER A 130 10.57 -21.00 -15.91
C SER A 130 9.96 -20.41 -14.63
N PRO A 131 10.06 -21.08 -13.48
CA PRO A 131 9.57 -20.56 -12.20
C PRO A 131 10.20 -19.23 -11.77
N ASP A 132 11.37 -18.89 -12.31
CA ASP A 132 12.05 -17.61 -12.04
C ASP A 132 11.48 -16.45 -12.88
N ASN A 133 10.64 -16.73 -13.88
CA ASN A 133 10.02 -15.69 -14.69
C ASN A 133 8.96 -14.93 -13.89
N THR A 134 8.98 -13.61 -14.04
CA THR A 134 7.95 -12.73 -13.50
C THR A 134 7.18 -12.09 -14.65
N TYR A 135 5.85 -12.13 -14.56
CA TYR A 135 4.95 -11.52 -15.51
C TYR A 135 4.20 -10.37 -14.83
N PRO A 136 3.75 -9.34 -15.58
CA PRO A 136 2.89 -8.30 -15.03
C PRO A 136 1.64 -8.91 -14.39
N PHE A 137 1.18 -8.32 -13.28
CA PHE A 137 -0.13 -8.65 -12.74
C PHE A 137 -1.22 -8.22 -13.72
N PRO A 138 -2.37 -8.93 -13.74
CA PRO A 138 -3.55 -8.41 -14.40
C PRO A 138 -3.96 -7.10 -13.73
N TRP A 139 -4.72 -6.27 -14.44
CA TRP A 139 -5.28 -5.05 -13.89
C TRP A 139 -6.72 -4.84 -14.30
N VAL A 140 -7.37 -3.96 -13.56
CA VAL A 140 -8.72 -3.49 -13.86
C VAL A 140 -8.61 -2.05 -14.34
N VAL A 141 -9.35 -1.75 -15.40
CA VAL A 141 -9.40 -0.45 -16.04
C VAL A 141 -10.23 0.50 -15.16
N PHE A 142 -9.59 1.58 -14.72
CA PHE A 142 -10.27 2.62 -13.94
C PHE A 142 -11.16 3.45 -14.85
N ARG A 143 -12.43 3.60 -14.46
CA ARG A 143 -13.39 4.44 -15.17
C ARG A 143 -14.17 5.29 -14.18
N LEU A 144 -14.12 6.60 -14.35
CA LEU A 144 -14.80 7.62 -13.54
C LEU A 144 -15.72 8.49 -14.39
N PHE A 145 -15.27 8.91 -15.59
CA PHE A 145 -16.02 9.83 -16.44
C PHE A 145 -16.61 9.18 -17.68
N ASP A 146 -17.73 9.73 -18.13
CA ASP A 146 -18.24 9.57 -19.49
C ASP A 146 -18.47 10.92 -20.19
N TYR A 147 -19.09 10.89 -21.37
CA TYR A 147 -19.34 12.09 -22.17
C TYR A 147 -20.36 13.05 -21.53
N THR A 148 -21.20 12.58 -20.59
CA THR A 148 -22.20 13.39 -19.90
C THR A 148 -21.60 14.25 -18.79
N ASP A 149 -20.42 13.86 -18.29
CA ASP A 149 -19.67 14.63 -17.30
C ASP A 149 -18.95 15.85 -17.89
N CYS A 150 -18.70 15.83 -19.20
CA CYS A 150 -17.95 16.87 -19.91
C CYS A 150 -18.87 18.02 -20.36
N PRO A 151 -18.42 19.28 -20.30
CA PRO A 151 -19.16 20.43 -20.81
C PRO A 151 -19.30 20.38 -22.34
N GLU A 152 -20.13 21.26 -22.92
CA GLU A 152 -20.26 21.40 -24.37
C GLU A 152 -18.89 21.63 -25.04
N GLY A 153 -18.54 20.78 -26.01
CA GLY A 153 -17.23 20.81 -26.65
C GLY A 153 -16.83 19.47 -27.28
N PRO A 154 -15.53 19.12 -27.32
CA PRO A 154 -15.09 17.83 -27.82
C PRO A 154 -15.66 16.68 -26.97
N VAL A 155 -16.23 15.68 -27.65
CA VAL A 155 -16.84 14.52 -26.98
C VAL A 155 -15.76 13.59 -26.46
N LEU A 156 -15.91 13.15 -25.22
CA LEU A 156 -15.06 12.12 -24.63
C LEU A 156 -15.23 10.80 -25.38
N PRO A 157 -14.15 10.17 -25.90
CA PRO A 157 -14.24 8.85 -26.49
C PRO A 157 -14.83 7.83 -25.50
N GLY A 158 -15.81 7.03 -25.95
CA GLY A 158 -16.46 6.04 -25.09
C GLY A 158 -15.49 4.97 -24.57
N ALA A 159 -15.84 4.31 -23.47
CA ALA A 159 -14.97 3.34 -22.79
C ALA A 159 -14.46 2.21 -23.70
N HIS A 160 -15.29 1.76 -24.66
CA HIS A 160 -14.95 0.73 -25.65
C HIS A 160 -14.49 1.27 -27.00
N SER A 161 -14.21 2.57 -27.13
CA SER A 161 -13.52 3.11 -28.32
C SER A 161 -12.00 2.91 -28.17
N ILE A 162 -11.33 2.56 -29.27
CA ILE A 162 -9.88 2.36 -29.23
C ILE A 162 -9.13 3.67 -28.97
N GLU A 163 -9.67 4.81 -29.40
CA GLU A 163 -9.12 6.13 -29.10
C GLU A 163 -9.00 6.35 -27.59
N ARG A 164 -9.97 5.86 -26.80
CA ARG A 164 -9.92 5.95 -25.34
C ARG A 164 -8.68 5.27 -24.77
N TYR A 165 -8.41 4.04 -25.21
CA TYR A 165 -7.21 3.29 -24.82
C TYR A 165 -5.92 3.99 -25.25
N LEU A 166 -5.86 4.46 -26.50
CA LEU A 166 -4.67 5.11 -27.05
C LEU A 166 -4.30 6.40 -26.31
N ILE A 167 -5.31 7.20 -25.97
CA ILE A 167 -5.11 8.45 -25.24
C ILE A 167 -4.59 8.15 -23.83
N GLU A 168 -5.24 7.22 -23.12
CA GLU A 168 -4.85 6.84 -21.77
C GLU A 168 -3.45 6.24 -21.74
N GLU A 169 -3.13 5.30 -22.64
CA GLU A 169 -1.81 4.68 -22.72
C GLU A 169 -0.72 5.73 -22.94
N HIS A 170 -0.95 6.71 -23.81
CA HIS A 170 0.00 7.79 -24.04
C HIS A 170 0.18 8.68 -22.79
N LEU A 171 -0.90 9.05 -22.11
CA LEU A 171 -0.82 9.83 -20.87
C LEU A 171 -0.13 9.04 -19.74
N HIS A 172 -0.41 7.75 -19.60
CA HIS A 172 0.30 6.85 -18.68
C HIS A 172 1.80 6.83 -18.98
N ASN A 173 2.20 6.79 -20.26
CA ASN A 173 3.61 6.82 -20.65
C ASN A 173 4.28 8.17 -20.33
N ILE A 174 3.57 9.30 -20.49
CA ILE A 174 4.08 10.62 -20.07
C ILE A 174 4.30 10.65 -18.55
N ILE A 175 3.36 10.15 -17.76
CA ILE A 175 3.53 10.07 -16.31
C ILE A 175 4.72 9.16 -15.98
N LYS A 176 4.81 7.99 -16.60
CA LYS A 176 5.89 7.03 -16.38
C LYS A 176 7.28 7.62 -16.63
N GLU A 177 7.42 8.43 -17.67
CA GLU A 177 8.71 9.06 -17.99
C GLU A 177 9.04 10.22 -17.04
N PHE A 178 8.04 11.01 -16.65
CA PHE A 178 8.27 12.30 -15.98
C PHE A 178 7.78 12.37 -14.52
N HIS A 179 7.39 11.25 -13.87
CA HIS A 179 6.81 11.27 -12.51
C HIS A 179 7.72 11.86 -11.42
N LEU A 180 9.03 11.94 -11.65
CA LEU A 180 10.01 12.58 -10.76
C LEU A 180 10.10 14.11 -10.96
N GLU A 181 9.67 14.61 -12.12
CA GLU A 181 9.80 16.00 -12.56
C GLU A 181 8.42 16.65 -12.75
N ARG A 182 7.68 16.85 -11.65
CA ARG A 182 6.24 17.22 -11.68
C ARG A 182 5.88 18.39 -12.61
N LYS A 183 6.76 19.38 -12.77
CA LYS A 183 6.53 20.54 -13.65
C LYS A 183 6.60 20.16 -15.12
N GLN A 184 7.60 19.36 -15.49
CA GLN A 184 7.75 18.86 -16.86
C GLN A 184 6.62 17.90 -17.17
N CYS A 185 6.29 16.99 -16.23
CA CYS A 185 5.15 16.09 -16.38
C CYS A 185 3.85 16.85 -16.65
N ALA A 186 3.52 17.86 -15.85
CA ALA A 186 2.33 18.68 -16.05
C ALA A 186 2.34 19.39 -17.43
N ALA A 187 3.48 19.94 -17.84
CA ALA A 187 3.62 20.60 -19.13
C ALA A 187 3.40 19.63 -20.31
N PHE A 188 4.00 18.45 -20.27
CA PHE A 188 3.83 17.44 -21.33
C PHE A 188 2.41 16.85 -21.37
N LEU A 189 1.75 16.67 -20.23
CA LEU A 189 0.35 16.27 -20.19
C LEU A 189 -0.56 17.33 -20.86
N LEU A 190 -0.30 18.61 -20.64
CA LEU A 190 -1.09 19.71 -21.24
C LEU A 190 -0.72 20.00 -22.70
N ASP A 191 0.47 19.57 -23.14
CA ASP A 191 0.88 19.64 -24.55
C ASP A 191 0.59 18.36 -25.33
N PHE A 192 -0.50 17.70 -24.96
CA PHE A 192 -0.93 16.46 -25.61
C PHE A 192 -1.29 16.69 -27.09
N PRO A 193 -0.86 15.80 -28.00
CA PRO A 193 -1.25 15.86 -29.41
C PRO A 193 -2.77 15.79 -29.60
N LEU A 194 -3.30 16.58 -30.53
CA LEU A 194 -4.75 16.64 -30.81
C LEU A 194 -5.61 17.04 -29.61
N LYS A 195 -5.05 17.73 -28.59
CA LYS A 195 -5.77 18.18 -27.39
C LYS A 195 -7.09 18.91 -27.62
N HIS A 196 -7.25 19.59 -28.76
CA HIS A 196 -8.49 20.28 -29.12
C HIS A 196 -9.65 19.35 -29.55
N LYS A 197 -9.37 18.05 -29.78
CA LYS A 197 -10.37 17.05 -30.20
C LYS A 197 -10.95 16.23 -29.05
N ILE A 198 -10.42 16.39 -27.84
CA ILE A 198 -10.81 15.63 -26.65
C ILE A 198 -10.94 16.58 -25.45
N PRO A 199 -11.76 16.26 -24.44
CA PRO A 199 -11.80 17.00 -23.20
C PRO A 199 -10.55 16.63 -22.36
N LEU A 200 -9.39 17.19 -22.73
CA LEU A 200 -8.07 16.74 -22.26
C LEU A 200 -7.96 16.77 -20.73
N GLU A 201 -8.44 17.83 -20.07
CA GLU A 201 -8.37 17.97 -18.62
C GLU A 201 -9.07 16.82 -17.88
N TYR A 202 -10.23 16.37 -18.38
CA TYR A 202 -10.96 15.22 -17.82
C TYR A 202 -10.13 13.94 -17.94
N VAL A 203 -9.55 13.69 -19.11
CA VAL A 203 -8.74 12.48 -19.32
C VAL A 203 -7.46 12.51 -18.49
N ILE A 204 -6.81 13.67 -18.35
CA ILE A 204 -5.63 13.82 -17.48
C ILE A 204 -6.00 13.50 -16.02
N VAL A 205 -7.07 14.11 -15.50
CA VAL A 205 -7.51 13.88 -14.12
C VAL A 205 -7.83 12.40 -13.91
N GLU A 206 -8.57 11.78 -14.84
CA GLU A 206 -8.93 10.37 -14.74
C GLU A 206 -7.71 9.43 -14.79
N VAL A 207 -6.73 9.69 -15.66
CA VAL A 207 -5.49 8.91 -15.74
C VAL A 207 -4.65 9.07 -14.47
N VAL A 208 -4.54 10.29 -13.93
CA VAL A 208 -3.81 10.52 -12.67
C VAL A 208 -4.49 9.82 -11.49
N LEU A 209 -5.82 9.80 -11.44
CA LEU A 209 -6.57 9.06 -10.43
C LEU A 209 -6.48 7.54 -10.65
N ALA A 210 -6.51 7.06 -11.89
CA ALA A 210 -6.30 5.65 -12.25
C ALA A 210 -4.96 5.14 -11.73
N GLU A 211 -3.90 5.93 -11.92
CA GLU A 211 -2.56 5.67 -11.42
C GLU A 211 -2.48 5.64 -9.89
N MET A 212 -3.12 6.62 -9.22
CA MET A 212 -3.16 6.72 -7.76
C MET A 212 -3.96 5.57 -7.12
N PHE A 213 -5.08 5.18 -7.72
CA PHE A 213 -5.98 4.13 -7.23
C PHE A 213 -5.68 2.74 -7.78
N HIS A 214 -4.62 2.59 -8.59
CA HIS A 214 -4.19 1.31 -9.13
C HIS A 214 -3.97 0.26 -8.01
N LEU A 215 -4.57 -0.91 -8.15
CA LEU A 215 -4.39 -2.04 -7.24
C LEU A 215 -3.49 -3.09 -7.91
N PRO A 216 -2.62 -3.81 -7.17
CA PRO A 216 -2.50 -3.87 -5.69
C PRO A 216 -1.90 -2.62 -5.02
N SER A 217 -1.02 -1.90 -5.71
CA SER A 217 -0.36 -0.69 -5.21
C SER A 217 -0.33 0.39 -6.27
N SER A 218 -0.45 1.65 -5.85
CA SER A 218 -0.17 2.82 -6.68
C SER A 218 1.17 2.65 -7.40
N ARG A 219 1.25 2.95 -8.70
CA ARG A 219 2.46 2.65 -9.49
C ARG A 219 3.66 3.49 -9.05
N TYR A 220 3.42 4.74 -8.69
CA TYR A 220 4.40 5.64 -8.09
C TYR A 220 3.97 6.08 -6.68
N LEU A 221 4.86 6.80 -5.99
CA LEU A 221 4.53 7.37 -4.68
C LEU A 221 3.33 8.32 -4.80
N GLN A 222 2.34 8.14 -3.92
CA GLN A 222 1.07 8.87 -3.98
C GLN A 222 1.24 10.41 -3.97
N ILE A 223 2.26 10.90 -3.26
CA ILE A 223 2.58 12.33 -3.17
C ILE A 223 2.94 12.94 -4.54
N CYS A 224 3.50 12.15 -5.47
CA CYS A 224 3.80 12.60 -6.82
C CYS A 224 2.53 13.09 -7.52
N TYR A 225 1.46 12.29 -7.51
CA TYR A 225 0.17 12.63 -8.13
C TYR A 225 -0.51 13.82 -7.46
N GLY A 226 -0.50 13.89 -6.12
CA GLY A 226 -1.04 15.04 -5.39
C GLY A 226 -0.34 16.34 -5.78
N SER A 227 0.99 16.31 -5.88
CA SER A 227 1.77 17.48 -6.30
C SER A 227 1.64 17.81 -7.79
N LEU A 228 1.42 16.80 -8.64
CA LEU A 228 1.16 16.96 -10.07
C LEU A 228 -0.18 17.66 -10.31
N LEU A 229 -1.25 17.24 -9.62
CA LEU A 229 -2.57 17.88 -9.71
C LEU A 229 -2.52 19.34 -9.26
N ILE A 230 -1.75 19.65 -8.21
CA ILE A 230 -1.50 21.05 -7.79
C ILE A 230 -0.81 21.84 -8.91
N GLU A 231 0.18 21.26 -9.58
CA GLU A 231 0.89 21.94 -10.67
C GLU A 231 -0.02 22.13 -11.90
N LEU A 232 -0.84 21.14 -12.24
CA LEU A 232 -1.86 21.24 -13.29
C LEU A 232 -2.87 22.36 -12.99
N CYS A 233 -3.31 22.52 -11.74
CA CYS A 233 -4.18 23.62 -11.33
C CYS A 233 -3.53 24.99 -11.48
N LYS A 234 -2.20 25.11 -11.33
CA LYS A 234 -1.48 26.37 -11.57
C LYS A 234 -1.37 26.69 -13.05
N LEU A 235 -1.14 25.67 -13.88
CA LEU A 235 -0.99 25.84 -15.33
C LEU A 235 -2.33 26.08 -16.04
N GLN A 236 -3.43 25.53 -15.51
CA GLN A 236 -4.79 25.68 -16.05
C GLN A 236 -5.78 26.12 -14.96
N PRO A 237 -5.66 27.35 -14.41
CA PRO A 237 -6.45 27.79 -13.27
C PRO A 237 -7.93 27.99 -13.56
N ALA A 238 -8.32 28.13 -14.83
CA ALA A 238 -9.70 28.35 -15.23
C ALA A 238 -10.53 27.06 -15.33
N THR A 239 -9.92 25.95 -15.73
CA THR A 239 -10.62 24.69 -16.06
C THR A 239 -10.26 23.55 -15.08
N MET A 240 -8.97 23.31 -14.83
CA MET A 240 -8.49 22.16 -14.08
C MET A 240 -9.08 22.06 -12.65
N PRO A 241 -9.18 23.14 -11.85
CA PRO A 241 -9.80 23.05 -10.53
C PRO A 241 -11.28 22.62 -10.56
N GLN A 242 -12.03 23.01 -11.60
CA GLN A 242 -13.44 22.65 -11.74
C GLN A 242 -13.60 21.16 -12.04
N VAL A 243 -12.81 20.66 -13.00
CA VAL A 243 -12.77 19.22 -13.34
C VAL A 243 -12.35 18.39 -12.13
N LEU A 244 -11.36 18.86 -11.37
CA LEU A 244 -10.90 18.15 -10.18
C LEU A 244 -11.94 18.16 -9.06
N ALA A 245 -12.66 19.27 -8.85
CA ALA A 245 -13.75 19.33 -7.88
C ALA A 245 -14.87 18.35 -8.26
N GLN A 246 -15.29 18.32 -9.53
CA GLN A 246 -16.26 17.35 -10.04
C GLN A 246 -15.77 15.90 -9.83
N ALA A 247 -14.50 15.62 -10.08
CA ALA A 247 -13.93 14.28 -9.83
C ALA A 247 -14.03 13.88 -8.35
N VAL A 248 -13.79 14.82 -7.42
CA VAL A 248 -13.91 14.57 -5.98
C VAL A 248 -15.36 14.29 -5.58
N GLU A 249 -16.32 15.04 -6.12
CA GLU A 249 -17.75 14.76 -5.88
C GLU A 249 -18.14 13.37 -6.38
N LEU A 250 -17.76 12.99 -7.60
CA LEU A 250 -18.04 11.65 -8.13
C LEU A 250 -17.36 10.54 -7.31
N LEU A 251 -16.12 10.76 -6.84
CA LEU A 251 -15.43 9.82 -5.95
C LEU A 251 -16.16 9.65 -4.62
N PHE A 252 -16.67 10.74 -4.06
CA PHE A 252 -17.41 10.77 -2.79
C PHE A 252 -18.80 10.13 -2.92
N ASP A 253 -19.52 10.42 -4.00
CA ASP A 253 -20.82 9.81 -4.29
C ASP A 253 -20.71 8.30 -4.43
N ARG A 254 -19.65 7.81 -5.09
CA ARG A 254 -19.44 6.38 -5.35
C ARG A 254 -18.67 5.67 -4.23
N ILE A 255 -18.39 6.34 -3.12
CA ILE A 255 -17.47 5.84 -2.08
C ILE A 255 -17.95 4.57 -1.36
N ASP A 256 -19.26 4.30 -1.36
CA ASP A 256 -19.87 3.19 -0.62
C ASP A 256 -19.44 1.80 -1.10
N THR A 257 -18.99 1.72 -2.35
CA THR A 257 -18.47 0.48 -2.96
C THR A 257 -16.98 0.56 -3.28
N MET A 258 -16.31 1.65 -2.88
CA MET A 258 -14.89 1.87 -3.14
C MET A 258 -14.04 0.90 -2.31
N ASN A 259 -12.99 0.35 -2.92
CA ASN A 259 -12.01 -0.52 -2.27
C ASN A 259 -11.32 0.23 -1.13
N VAL A 260 -11.11 -0.43 0.02
CA VAL A 260 -10.50 0.15 1.22
C VAL A 260 -9.10 0.73 0.95
N CYS A 261 -8.32 0.07 0.08
CA CYS A 261 -7.01 0.60 -0.32
C CYS A 261 -7.13 1.94 -1.06
N CYS A 262 -8.15 2.10 -1.91
CA CYS A 262 -8.38 3.31 -2.68
C CYS A 262 -9.01 4.40 -1.80
N HIS A 263 -9.89 4.02 -0.88
CA HIS A 263 -10.46 4.88 0.16
C HIS A 263 -9.36 5.53 1.01
N ASP A 264 -8.39 4.76 1.51
CA ASP A 264 -7.23 5.28 2.26
C ASP A 264 -6.42 6.31 1.46
N ARG A 265 -6.21 6.04 0.16
CA ARG A 265 -5.47 6.92 -0.74
C ARG A 265 -6.25 8.19 -1.03
N PHE A 266 -7.56 8.08 -1.21
CA PHE A 266 -8.44 9.22 -1.43
C PHE A 266 -8.43 10.14 -0.21
N MET A 267 -8.62 9.60 1.00
CA MET A 267 -8.53 10.36 2.26
C MET A 267 -7.17 11.06 2.41
N SER A 268 -6.08 10.35 2.11
CA SER A 268 -4.73 10.88 2.21
C SER A 268 -4.45 12.00 1.21
N TRP A 269 -4.81 11.78 -0.05
CA TRP A 269 -4.62 12.76 -1.11
C TRP A 269 -5.51 13.99 -0.91
N PHE A 270 -6.78 13.81 -0.57
CA PHE A 270 -7.72 14.91 -0.39
C PHE A 270 -7.32 15.81 0.79
N ALA A 271 -6.96 15.24 1.95
CA ALA A 271 -6.45 16.02 3.08
C ALA A 271 -5.15 16.79 2.73
N TYR A 272 -4.25 16.17 1.95
CA TYR A 272 -3.05 16.84 1.44
C TYR A 272 -3.41 17.98 0.48
N HIS A 273 -4.32 17.75 -0.48
CA HIS A 273 -4.80 18.74 -1.42
C HIS A 273 -5.39 19.95 -0.68
N LEU A 274 -6.34 19.71 0.24
CA LEU A 274 -6.95 20.75 1.08
C LEU A 274 -5.90 21.59 1.82
N SER A 275 -4.86 20.97 2.38
CA SER A 275 -3.82 21.73 3.10
C SER A 275 -3.05 22.73 2.21
N ASN A 276 -3.01 22.51 0.89
CA ASN A 276 -2.40 23.43 -0.08
C ASN A 276 -3.37 24.53 -0.57
N PHE A 277 -4.68 24.39 -0.29
CA PHE A 277 -5.73 25.36 -0.67
C PHE A 277 -6.48 25.90 0.55
N GLN A 278 -5.75 26.13 1.65
CA GLN A 278 -6.27 26.73 2.89
C GLN A 278 -7.40 25.95 3.56
N PHE A 279 -7.51 24.65 3.26
CA PHE A 279 -8.56 23.74 3.71
C PHE A 279 -9.97 24.09 3.22
N LYS A 280 -10.08 24.95 2.21
CA LYS A 280 -11.38 25.35 1.65
C LYS A 280 -11.98 24.24 0.80
N TRP A 281 -13.24 23.92 1.10
CA TRP A 281 -14.10 23.00 0.36
C TRP A 281 -15.55 23.42 0.58
N SER A 282 -16.44 23.04 -0.34
CA SER A 282 -17.89 23.21 -0.18
C SER A 282 -18.45 22.15 0.79
N TRP A 283 -18.04 22.20 2.06
CA TRP A 283 -18.45 21.22 3.07
C TRP A 283 -19.98 21.14 3.24
N ASP A 284 -20.69 22.23 2.94
CA ASP A 284 -22.15 22.29 2.99
C ASP A 284 -22.83 21.25 2.07
N ASP A 285 -22.20 20.91 0.94
CA ASP A 285 -22.72 19.93 -0.01
C ASP A 285 -22.80 18.52 0.59
N TRP A 286 -22.03 18.25 1.65
CA TRP A 286 -21.96 16.94 2.32
C TRP A 286 -22.68 16.91 3.68
N LEU A 287 -23.46 17.93 4.06
CA LEU A 287 -24.13 18.00 5.37
C LEU A 287 -25.03 16.79 5.68
N SER A 288 -25.62 16.18 4.66
CA SER A 288 -26.50 15.00 4.83
C SER A 288 -25.78 13.81 5.48
N THR A 289 -24.45 13.74 5.39
CA THR A 289 -23.69 12.62 5.95
C THR A 289 -23.68 12.61 7.46
N ALA A 290 -23.93 13.74 8.13
CA ALA A 290 -23.99 13.83 9.59
C ALA A 290 -25.10 12.93 10.19
N GLN A 291 -26.04 12.48 9.37
CA GLN A 291 -27.11 11.56 9.76
C GLN A 291 -26.73 10.08 9.61
N LEU A 292 -25.58 9.79 9.00
CA LEU A 292 -25.12 8.42 8.75
C LEU A 292 -24.40 7.85 9.98
N GLU A 293 -24.41 6.52 10.09
CA GLU A 293 -23.63 5.82 11.10
C GLU A 293 -22.12 6.08 10.93
N ARG A 294 -21.39 6.08 12.06
CA ARG A 294 -19.95 6.39 12.08
C ARG A 294 -19.10 5.51 11.14
N ASP A 295 -19.45 4.23 11.02
CA ASP A 295 -18.73 3.28 10.17
C ASP A 295 -19.16 3.35 8.69
N HIS A 296 -20.17 4.17 8.35
CA HIS A 296 -20.57 4.37 6.96
C HIS A 296 -19.40 4.97 6.14
N PRO A 297 -19.12 4.48 4.91
CA PRO A 297 -17.97 4.91 4.12
C PRO A 297 -17.82 6.44 3.94
N ARG A 298 -18.93 7.15 3.66
CA ARG A 298 -18.98 8.62 3.60
C ARG A 298 -18.67 9.33 4.92
N ALA A 299 -19.34 8.95 6.01
CA ALA A 299 -19.11 9.51 7.34
C ALA A 299 -17.65 9.32 7.78
N LYS A 300 -17.16 8.08 7.61
CA LYS A 300 -15.78 7.71 7.91
C LYS A 300 -14.78 8.49 7.08
N PHE A 301 -15.04 8.68 5.78
CA PHE A 301 -14.18 9.49 4.91
C PHE A 301 -13.98 10.90 5.47
N ILE A 302 -15.07 11.59 5.84
CA ILE A 302 -15.01 12.95 6.39
C ILE A 302 -14.22 12.96 7.70
N SER A 303 -14.57 12.09 8.66
CA SER A 303 -13.86 12.02 9.96
C SER A 303 -12.35 11.82 9.78
N GLU A 304 -11.95 10.92 8.89
CA GLU A 304 -10.55 10.57 8.66
C GLU A 304 -9.80 11.65 7.85
N VAL A 305 -10.48 12.33 6.91
CA VAL A 305 -9.94 13.51 6.22
C VAL A 305 -9.69 14.63 7.22
N LEU A 306 -10.66 14.98 8.07
CA LEU A 306 -10.50 16.02 9.09
C LEU A 306 -9.40 15.66 10.09
N GLN A 307 -9.30 14.39 10.49
CA GLN A 307 -8.20 13.89 11.32
C GLN A 307 -6.83 14.10 10.67
N ARG A 308 -6.71 13.88 9.36
CA ARG A 308 -5.47 14.14 8.60
C ARG A 308 -5.21 15.63 8.42
N CYS A 309 -6.23 16.44 8.19
CA CYS A 309 -6.12 17.90 8.13
C CYS A 309 -5.61 18.48 9.46
N ILE A 310 -6.07 17.95 10.59
CA ILE A 310 -5.54 18.33 11.92
C ILE A 310 -4.06 17.96 12.06
N ARG A 311 -3.62 16.78 11.59
CA ARG A 311 -2.20 16.40 11.60
C ARG A 311 -1.32 17.32 10.73
N LEU A 312 -1.91 17.91 9.68
CA LEU A 312 -1.28 18.90 8.80
C LEU A 312 -1.48 20.36 9.28
N SER A 313 -2.21 20.56 10.37
CA SER A 313 -2.52 21.87 10.94
C SER A 313 -2.69 21.76 12.47
N TYR A 314 -3.82 22.22 13.01
CA TYR A 314 -4.16 22.16 14.43
C TYR A 314 -5.68 22.23 14.58
N HIS A 315 -6.20 21.69 15.68
CA HIS A 315 -7.63 21.47 15.90
C HIS A 315 -8.49 22.74 15.68
N GLU A 316 -8.14 23.84 16.35
CA GLU A 316 -8.90 25.10 16.29
C GLU A 316 -9.06 25.64 14.85
N ARG A 317 -8.02 25.57 14.02
CA ARG A 317 -8.12 26.01 12.62
C ARG A 317 -9.07 25.14 11.81
N ILE A 318 -9.06 23.83 11.99
CA ILE A 318 -9.94 22.93 11.23
C ILE A 318 -11.39 23.10 11.68
N LEU A 319 -11.63 23.26 12.99
CA LEU A 319 -12.94 23.61 13.54
C LEU A 319 -13.55 24.84 12.87
N HIS A 320 -12.75 25.89 12.62
CA HIS A 320 -13.24 27.12 11.96
C HIS A 320 -13.46 27.00 10.44
N VAL A 321 -12.97 25.94 9.80
CA VAL A 321 -13.06 25.75 8.35
C VAL A 321 -14.30 24.94 7.95
N VAL A 322 -14.84 24.13 8.86
CA VAL A 322 -16.02 23.29 8.62
C VAL A 322 -17.29 23.91 9.24
N PRO A 323 -18.48 23.59 8.73
CA PRO A 323 -19.75 23.98 9.35
C PRO A 323 -19.94 23.34 10.73
N GLU A 324 -20.70 23.98 11.63
CA GLU A 324 -20.96 23.48 13.00
C GLU A 324 -21.61 22.08 13.02
N GLN A 325 -22.40 21.74 12.01
CA GLN A 325 -23.02 20.42 11.88
C GLN A 325 -22.00 19.28 11.72
N PHE A 326 -20.75 19.61 11.34
CA PHE A 326 -19.65 18.65 11.21
C PHE A 326 -18.93 18.38 12.55
N ASP A 327 -19.38 18.97 13.67
CA ASP A 327 -18.83 18.70 15.00
C ASP A 327 -18.84 17.20 15.35
N CYS A 328 -19.82 16.46 14.84
CA CYS A 328 -19.89 14.99 15.02
C CYS A 328 -18.73 14.23 14.36
N PHE A 329 -18.09 14.81 13.34
CA PHE A 329 -16.96 14.23 12.63
C PHE A 329 -15.60 14.71 13.15
N LEU A 330 -15.57 15.86 13.83
CA LEU A 330 -14.34 16.43 14.34
C LEU A 330 -13.72 15.49 15.38
N PRO A 331 -12.43 15.12 15.23
CA PRO A 331 -11.72 14.37 16.25
C PRO A 331 -11.66 15.14 17.56
N ALA A 332 -11.64 14.40 18.68
CA ALA A 332 -11.40 15.00 19.98
C ALA A 332 -10.11 15.83 20.00
N VAL A 333 -10.10 16.90 20.81
CA VAL A 333 -8.91 17.73 21.00
C VAL A 333 -7.76 16.84 21.48
N PRO A 334 -6.61 16.79 20.78
CA PRO A 334 -5.48 15.97 21.18
C PRO A 334 -4.92 16.42 22.53
N ARG A 335 -5.24 15.67 23.60
CA ARG A 335 -4.81 15.94 24.98
C ARG A 335 -4.29 14.68 25.63
N VAL A 336 -3.29 14.86 26.49
CA VAL A 336 -2.75 13.78 27.33
C VAL A 336 -3.75 13.46 28.44
N GLN A 337 -4.08 12.18 28.62
CA GLN A 337 -5.03 11.69 29.64
C GLN A 337 -4.24 10.99 30.76
N PHE A 338 -3.64 11.78 31.64
CA PHE A 338 -2.75 11.23 32.67
C PHE A 338 -3.55 10.75 33.88
N ARG A 339 -3.47 9.45 34.18
CA ARG A 339 -4.22 8.81 35.29
C ARG A 339 -3.84 9.35 36.67
N TYR A 340 -2.58 9.72 36.86
CA TYR A 340 -2.03 10.14 38.15
C TYR A 340 -1.84 11.65 38.24
N ASP A 341 -2.80 12.41 37.72
CA ASP A 341 -2.76 13.87 37.78
C ASP A 341 -2.50 14.34 39.22
N PRO A 342 -1.45 15.17 39.46
CA PRO A 342 -1.16 15.72 40.78
C PRO A 342 -2.33 16.50 41.39
N ASP A 343 -3.21 17.05 40.55
CA ASP A 343 -4.36 17.87 40.95
C ASP A 343 -5.65 17.02 41.12
N SER A 344 -5.60 15.70 40.92
CA SER A 344 -6.72 14.75 41.08
C SER A 344 -6.70 14.01 42.42
N ASN A 345 -7.79 13.31 42.75
CA ASN A 345 -7.93 12.54 43.99
C ASN A 345 -6.91 11.38 44.09
N ALA A 346 -6.26 11.26 45.26
CA ALA A 346 -5.19 10.29 45.55
C ALA A 346 -5.66 8.83 45.76
N GLU A 347 -6.82 8.44 45.20
CA GLU A 347 -7.41 7.10 45.39
C GLU A 347 -6.88 6.06 44.37
N GLU A 348 -6.20 6.51 43.31
CA GLU A 348 -5.67 5.63 42.26
C GLU A 348 -4.49 4.76 42.76
N PRO A 349 -4.52 3.43 42.55
CA PRO A 349 -3.42 2.55 42.93
C PRO A 349 -2.08 2.97 42.31
N GLY A 350 -1.08 3.17 43.16
CA GLY A 350 0.26 3.61 42.74
C GLY A 350 0.41 5.11 42.55
N TRP A 351 -0.57 5.94 42.94
CA TRP A 351 -0.50 7.41 42.82
C TRP A 351 0.72 8.00 43.55
N GLU A 352 0.99 7.58 44.80
CA GLU A 352 2.15 8.06 45.57
C GLU A 352 3.47 7.76 44.85
N THR A 353 3.61 6.53 44.35
CA THR A 353 4.79 6.12 43.57
C THR A 353 4.88 6.90 42.26
N ALA A 354 3.77 7.20 41.60
CA ALA A 354 3.75 8.03 40.39
C ALA A 354 4.27 9.45 40.68
N GLN A 355 3.82 10.08 41.78
CA GLN A 355 4.32 11.40 42.18
C GLN A 355 5.82 11.37 42.52
N GLN A 356 6.26 10.34 43.26
CA GLN A 356 7.67 10.15 43.60
C GLN A 356 8.53 9.91 42.34
N LEU A 357 8.01 9.16 41.38
CA LEU A 357 8.67 8.89 40.10
C LEU A 357 8.80 10.17 39.27
N ILE A 358 7.73 10.97 39.19
CA ILE A 358 7.73 12.27 38.54
C ILE A 358 8.80 13.19 39.14
N ALA A 359 8.86 13.28 40.47
CA ALA A 359 9.85 14.09 41.18
C ALA A 359 11.28 13.60 40.89
N THR A 360 11.51 12.29 40.97
CA THR A 360 12.81 11.67 40.68
C THR A 360 13.28 11.97 39.25
N ILE A 361 12.41 11.83 38.25
CA ILE A 361 12.75 12.08 36.85
C ILE A 361 13.01 13.58 36.61
N ARG A 362 12.19 14.47 37.18
CA ARG A 362 12.39 15.93 37.10
C ARG A 362 13.71 16.37 37.73
N ASN A 363 14.11 15.72 38.82
CA ASN A 363 15.40 15.91 39.49
C ASN A 363 16.57 15.19 38.79
N LYS A 364 16.37 14.78 37.52
CA LYS A 364 17.38 14.13 36.66
C LYS A 364 17.87 12.77 37.17
N GLY A 365 17.08 12.06 37.97
CA GLY A 365 17.36 10.68 38.37
C GLY A 365 17.66 9.74 37.18
N GLY A 366 18.50 8.75 37.43
CA GLY A 366 18.91 7.72 36.48
C GLY A 366 17.94 6.53 36.42
N SER A 367 18.25 5.52 35.60
CA SER A 367 17.43 4.29 35.51
C SER A 367 17.36 3.52 36.83
N ASP A 368 18.47 3.48 37.58
CA ASP A 368 18.52 2.74 38.85
C ASP A 368 17.70 3.41 39.95
N ASP A 369 17.66 4.75 39.97
CA ASP A 369 16.81 5.50 40.91
C ASP A 369 15.33 5.25 40.63
N VAL A 370 14.95 5.21 39.35
CA VAL A 370 13.60 4.90 38.91
C VAL A 370 13.21 3.47 39.30
N LEU A 371 14.08 2.49 39.07
CA LEU A 371 13.81 1.10 39.43
C LEU A 371 13.60 0.94 40.95
N LYS A 372 14.42 1.59 41.78
CA LYS A 372 14.25 1.60 43.24
C LYS A 372 12.90 2.18 43.69
N VAL A 373 12.43 3.23 43.03
CA VAL A 373 11.10 3.81 43.33
C VAL A 373 10.00 2.81 42.97
N LEU A 374 10.15 2.07 41.87
CA LEU A 374 9.16 1.07 41.42
C LEU A 374 9.13 -0.19 42.30
N GLU A 375 10.26 -0.60 42.88
CA GLU A 375 10.35 -1.75 43.81
C GLU A 375 9.39 -1.65 45.00
N GLY A 376 8.99 -0.43 45.40
CA GLY A 376 8.04 -0.20 46.48
C GLY A 376 6.59 -0.57 46.17
N LEU A 377 6.24 -0.85 44.90
CA LEU A 377 4.89 -1.24 44.50
C LEU A 377 4.63 -2.72 44.75
N SER A 378 3.56 -3.03 45.49
CA SER A 378 3.07 -4.39 45.61
C SER A 378 2.61 -4.93 44.24
N ASN A 379 2.83 -6.22 44.00
CA ASN A 379 2.29 -6.86 42.79
C ASN A 379 0.82 -7.26 43.07
N PRO A 380 -0.18 -6.64 42.42
CA PRO A 380 -1.58 -6.95 42.67
C PRO A 380 -1.92 -8.41 42.33
N MET A 381 -1.18 -9.04 41.40
CA MET A 381 -1.40 -10.44 41.02
C MET A 381 -0.87 -11.43 42.06
N ARG A 382 -0.02 -11.00 43.01
CA ARG A 382 0.44 -11.84 44.12
C ARG A 382 -0.62 -12.05 45.20
N GLY A 383 -1.68 -11.26 45.25
CA GLY A 383 -2.72 -11.37 46.29
C GLY A 383 -3.75 -12.47 46.05
N GLU A 384 -4.03 -12.80 44.78
CA GLU A 384 -5.07 -13.79 44.40
C GLU A 384 -4.51 -15.19 44.11
N LEU A 385 -3.21 -15.32 43.84
CA LEU A 385 -2.52 -16.56 43.44
C LEU A 385 -1.25 -16.84 44.27
N ALA A 386 -1.19 -16.34 45.51
CA ALA A 386 -0.03 -16.45 46.40
C ALA A 386 0.32 -17.93 46.70
N GLY A 387 1.20 -18.53 45.91
CA GLY A 387 1.77 -19.85 46.17
C GLY A 387 1.95 -20.75 44.96
N ASP A 388 1.43 -20.39 43.79
CA ASP A 388 1.52 -21.23 42.59
C ASP A 388 2.67 -20.78 41.65
N GLU A 389 3.26 -21.72 40.91
CA GLU A 389 4.24 -21.47 39.83
C GLU A 389 3.69 -20.54 38.72
N MET A 390 2.41 -20.15 38.82
CA MET A 390 1.62 -19.34 37.90
C MET A 390 1.71 -17.82 38.13
N THR A 391 2.49 -17.33 39.11
CA THR A 391 2.61 -15.87 39.32
C THR A 391 3.41 -15.25 38.17
N PRO A 392 2.85 -14.29 37.40
CA PRO A 392 3.56 -13.75 36.26
C PRO A 392 4.88 -13.08 36.67
N PRO A 393 5.95 -13.22 35.88
CA PRO A 393 7.29 -12.69 36.21
C PRO A 393 7.37 -11.16 36.12
N TYR A 394 6.24 -10.47 35.86
CA TYR A 394 6.14 -9.03 35.75
C TYR A 394 5.13 -8.47 36.77
N ASN A 395 5.30 -7.20 37.14
CA ASN A 395 4.35 -6.48 37.98
C ASN A 395 3.54 -5.49 37.12
N PRO A 396 2.23 -5.70 36.90
CA PRO A 396 1.42 -4.84 36.05
C PRO A 396 1.35 -3.41 36.57
N LEU A 397 1.32 -3.22 37.88
CA LEU A 397 1.21 -1.89 38.50
C LEU A 397 2.50 -1.08 38.31
N GLN A 398 3.67 -1.74 38.34
CA GLN A 398 4.95 -1.09 38.02
C GLN A 398 4.98 -0.62 36.56
N ILE A 399 4.57 -1.47 35.62
CA ILE A 399 4.50 -1.12 34.19
C ILE A 399 3.55 0.07 33.98
N GLN A 400 2.37 0.02 34.59
CA GLN A 400 1.37 1.08 34.52
C GLN A 400 1.89 2.42 35.03
N VAL A 401 2.34 2.47 36.29
CA VAL A 401 2.83 3.71 36.92
C VAL A 401 4.01 4.28 36.13
N PHE A 402 4.95 3.43 35.71
CA PHE A 402 6.10 3.87 34.94
C PHE A 402 5.72 4.42 33.56
N CYS A 403 4.96 3.66 32.76
CA CYS A 403 4.57 4.05 31.40
C CYS A 403 3.75 5.34 31.38
N GLN A 404 2.74 5.44 32.26
CA GLN A 404 1.93 6.65 32.42
C GLN A 404 2.81 7.86 32.75
N SER A 405 3.69 7.74 33.75
CA SER A 405 4.51 8.85 34.23
C SER A 405 5.57 9.30 33.22
N ILE A 406 6.30 8.37 32.60
CA ILE A 406 7.38 8.75 31.66
C ILE A 406 6.83 9.36 30.38
N LEU A 407 5.73 8.82 29.84
CA LEU A 407 5.11 9.35 28.63
C LEU A 407 4.40 10.67 28.91
N TYR A 408 3.79 10.85 30.08
CA TYR A 408 3.25 12.13 30.53
C TYR A 408 4.33 13.21 30.62
N LEU A 409 5.48 12.91 31.23
CA LEU A 409 6.61 13.85 31.28
C LEU A 409 7.18 14.19 29.89
N GLY A 410 7.06 13.25 28.94
CA GLY A 410 7.45 13.42 27.55
C GLY A 410 6.39 14.09 26.65
N SER A 411 5.23 14.48 27.19
CA SER A 411 4.03 14.85 26.40
C SER A 411 4.16 16.16 25.59
N LYS A 412 5.16 17.00 25.88
CA LYS A 412 5.33 18.31 25.23
C LYS A 412 5.56 18.22 23.72
N SER A 413 6.28 17.19 23.24
CA SER A 413 6.47 16.94 21.81
C SER A 413 6.96 15.51 21.57
N PHE A 414 6.91 15.06 20.31
CA PHE A 414 7.46 13.76 19.90
C PHE A 414 8.91 13.58 20.36
N SER A 415 9.76 14.62 20.21
CA SER A 415 11.16 14.56 20.63
C SER A 415 11.33 14.35 22.13
N HIS A 416 10.50 14.97 22.97
CA HIS A 416 10.55 14.78 24.43
C HIS A 416 10.14 13.35 24.81
N SER A 417 9.07 12.85 24.20
CA SER A 417 8.64 11.46 24.37
C SER A 417 9.73 10.47 23.96
N PHE A 418 10.37 10.66 22.80
CA PHE A 418 11.45 9.79 22.34
C PHE A 418 12.70 9.85 23.21
N ALA A 419 13.03 11.04 23.73
CA ALA A 419 14.14 11.22 24.66
C ALA A 419 13.86 10.49 25.99
N GLY A 420 12.62 10.58 26.50
CA GLY A 420 12.18 9.84 27.68
C GLY A 420 12.32 8.33 27.50
N VAL A 421 11.80 7.79 26.40
CA VAL A 421 11.92 6.34 26.08
C VAL A 421 13.37 5.90 25.98
N ASN A 422 14.23 6.68 25.31
CA ASN A 422 15.65 6.35 25.19
C ASN A 422 16.39 6.40 26.53
N LYS A 423 16.16 7.44 27.34
CA LYS A 423 16.86 7.64 28.61
C LYS A 423 16.59 6.48 29.59
N PHE A 424 15.37 5.96 29.58
CA PHE A 424 14.93 4.92 30.52
C PHE A 424 14.73 3.55 29.86
N LEU A 425 15.45 3.27 28.77
CA LEU A 425 15.35 1.98 28.07
C LEU A 425 15.64 0.78 28.99
N LYS A 426 16.66 0.91 29.85
CA LYS A 426 16.98 -0.12 30.87
C LYS A 426 15.82 -0.42 31.82
N VAL A 427 14.99 0.59 32.13
CA VAL A 427 13.81 0.41 32.98
C VAL A 427 12.74 -0.36 32.21
N PHE A 428 12.49 -0.03 30.94
CA PHE A 428 11.61 -0.82 30.08
C PHE A 428 12.08 -2.27 29.98
N GLU A 429 13.37 -2.52 29.75
CA GLU A 429 13.94 -3.88 29.69
C GLU A 429 13.73 -4.65 31.00
N GLY A 430 13.91 -3.99 32.15
CA GLY A 430 13.67 -4.61 33.47
C GLY A 430 12.20 -4.87 33.79
N LEU A 431 11.27 -4.07 33.26
CA LEU A 431 9.83 -4.24 33.50
C LEU A 431 9.16 -5.22 32.53
N VAL A 432 9.71 -5.39 31.34
CA VAL A 432 9.13 -6.20 30.25
C VAL A 432 9.68 -7.65 30.24
N VAL A 433 10.28 -8.09 31.36
CA VAL A 433 10.85 -9.44 31.52
C VAL A 433 9.80 -10.55 31.34
N GLY A 434 8.52 -10.25 31.52
CA GLY A 434 7.41 -11.19 31.33
C GLY A 434 6.96 -11.46 29.89
N GLY A 435 7.75 -11.08 28.90
CA GLY A 435 7.47 -11.41 27.50
C GLY A 435 6.27 -10.64 26.95
N GLU A 436 5.39 -11.33 26.21
CA GLU A 436 4.32 -10.70 25.44
C GLU A 436 3.29 -9.98 26.32
N GLU A 437 2.88 -10.55 27.44
CA GLU A 437 1.85 -9.95 28.32
C GLU A 437 2.31 -8.61 28.92
N ALA A 438 3.58 -8.52 29.33
CA ALA A 438 4.16 -7.27 29.82
C ALA A 438 4.25 -6.20 28.70
N GLN A 439 4.59 -6.60 27.46
CA GLN A 439 4.59 -5.70 26.31
C GLN A 439 3.18 -5.21 25.96
N MET A 440 2.17 -6.07 26.06
CA MET A 440 0.77 -5.71 25.86
C MET A 440 0.33 -4.63 26.87
N LEU A 441 0.78 -4.71 28.12
CA LEU A 441 0.50 -3.68 29.12
C LEU A 441 1.17 -2.33 28.78
N VAL A 442 2.39 -2.33 28.24
CA VAL A 442 3.02 -1.08 27.75
C VAL A 442 2.18 -0.43 26.65
N LEU A 443 1.65 -1.22 25.72
CA LEU A 443 0.80 -0.74 24.63
C LEU A 443 -0.55 -0.22 25.14
N LYS A 444 -1.18 -0.94 26.08
CA LYS A 444 -2.41 -0.54 26.76
C LYS A 444 -2.27 0.81 27.46
N GLU A 445 -1.21 0.98 28.23
CA GLU A 445 -1.00 2.20 29.01
C GLU A 445 -0.64 3.39 28.12
N MET A 446 0.09 3.15 27.03
CA MET A 446 0.32 4.15 25.99
C MET A 446 -1.00 4.58 25.30
N HIS A 447 -1.87 3.63 24.97
CA HIS A 447 -3.18 3.91 24.36
C HIS A 447 -4.12 4.66 25.30
N SER A 448 -4.21 4.24 26.57
CA SER A 448 -5.01 4.94 27.58
C SER A 448 -4.57 6.39 27.75
N LEU A 449 -3.26 6.66 27.78
CA LEU A 449 -2.72 8.01 27.92
C LEU A 449 -2.96 8.90 26.68
N TRP A 450 -2.92 8.31 25.49
CA TRP A 450 -2.94 9.02 24.20
C TRP A 450 -4.17 8.72 23.34
N SER A 451 -5.27 8.28 23.95
CA SER A 451 -6.49 7.85 23.25
C SER A 451 -7.08 8.92 22.29
N SER A 452 -6.89 10.21 22.61
CA SER A 452 -7.28 11.34 21.77
C SER A 452 -6.23 11.80 20.75
N HIS A 453 -5.00 11.27 20.80
CA HIS A 453 -3.88 11.69 19.96
C HIS A 453 -3.31 10.53 19.13
N GLN A 454 -4.06 10.13 18.10
CA GLN A 454 -3.72 9.00 17.22
C GLN A 454 -2.30 9.08 16.61
N GLN A 455 -1.86 10.27 16.17
CA GLN A 455 -0.53 10.45 15.59
C GLN A 455 0.59 10.17 16.60
N MET A 456 0.41 10.54 17.87
CA MET A 456 1.36 10.24 18.94
C MET A 456 1.48 8.72 19.13
N MET A 457 0.36 8.00 19.15
CA MET A 457 0.35 6.53 19.26
C MET A 457 1.12 5.87 18.11
N VAL A 458 0.88 6.32 16.86
CA VAL A 458 1.58 5.81 15.67
C VAL A 458 3.10 5.96 15.82
N VAL A 459 3.59 7.12 16.26
CA VAL A 459 5.03 7.37 16.36
C VAL A 459 5.67 6.74 17.61
N LEU A 460 4.93 6.59 18.71
CA LEU A 460 5.41 5.89 19.90
C LEU A 460 5.56 4.40 19.66
N ILE A 461 4.62 3.75 18.96
CA ILE A 461 4.76 2.33 18.59
C ILE A 461 5.94 2.15 17.63
N ASP A 462 6.10 3.05 16.66
CA ASP A 462 7.27 3.06 15.78
C ASP A 462 8.58 3.10 16.61
N LYS A 463 8.61 3.95 17.64
CA LYS A 463 9.74 4.11 18.56
C LYS A 463 9.97 2.84 19.39
N PHE A 464 8.94 2.29 20.03
CA PHE A 464 9.04 1.08 20.84
C PHE A 464 9.55 -0.13 20.05
N LEU A 465 9.11 -0.28 18.79
CA LEU A 465 9.63 -1.33 17.90
C LEU A 465 11.12 -1.13 17.57
N ARG A 466 11.57 0.12 17.31
CA ARG A 466 12.99 0.40 17.02
C ARG A 466 13.88 0.18 18.22
N THR A 467 13.39 0.47 19.43
CA THR A 467 14.13 0.28 20.67
C THR A 467 13.91 -1.11 21.27
N LYS A 468 13.20 -2.01 20.58
CA LYS A 468 12.88 -3.38 21.03
C LYS A 468 12.15 -3.45 22.38
N VAL A 469 11.44 -2.38 22.76
CA VAL A 469 10.57 -2.38 23.96
C VAL A 469 9.37 -3.30 23.72
N VAL A 470 8.88 -3.35 22.48
CA VAL A 470 7.84 -4.28 22.04
C VAL A 470 8.27 -4.98 20.75
N GLN A 471 7.73 -6.18 20.52
CA GLN A 471 7.95 -6.96 19.30
C GLN A 471 6.81 -6.75 18.29
N CYS A 472 7.07 -7.10 17.03
CA CYS A 472 6.07 -6.97 15.95
C CYS A 472 4.84 -7.86 16.20
N ALA A 473 5.03 -9.07 16.72
CA ALA A 473 3.97 -10.01 17.04
C ALA A 473 3.01 -9.43 18.10
N THR A 474 3.57 -8.88 19.19
CA THR A 474 2.80 -8.21 20.25
C THR A 474 1.96 -7.05 19.70
N VAL A 475 2.52 -6.20 18.83
CA VAL A 475 1.77 -5.10 18.22
C VAL A 475 0.62 -5.62 17.36
N ALA A 476 0.82 -6.72 16.61
CA ALA A 476 -0.25 -7.34 15.85
C ALA A 476 -1.35 -7.89 16.79
N ASN A 477 -1.00 -8.64 17.84
CA ASN A 477 -1.96 -9.15 18.81
C ASN A 477 -2.72 -8.03 19.55
N TRP A 478 -2.05 -6.92 19.88
CA TRP A 478 -2.67 -5.74 20.49
C TRP A 478 -3.73 -5.11 19.59
N ILE A 479 -3.45 -4.96 18.30
CA ILE A 479 -4.41 -4.40 17.32
C ILE A 479 -5.70 -5.22 17.23
N PHE A 480 -5.60 -6.54 17.34
CA PHE A 480 -6.76 -7.45 17.32
C PHE A 480 -7.31 -7.77 18.71
N SER A 481 -6.85 -7.07 19.75
CA SER A 481 -7.30 -7.30 21.12
C SER A 481 -8.68 -6.68 21.37
N LYS A 482 -9.37 -7.13 22.43
CA LYS A 482 -10.67 -6.59 22.83
C LYS A 482 -10.63 -5.09 23.14
N GLU A 483 -9.50 -4.59 23.65
CA GLU A 483 -9.31 -3.18 23.99
C GLU A 483 -9.36 -2.27 22.75
N MET A 484 -8.98 -2.80 21.58
CA MET A 484 -8.95 -2.06 20.32
C MET A 484 -10.26 -2.14 19.53
N THR A 485 -11.30 -2.81 20.04
CA THR A 485 -12.56 -3.06 19.30
C THR A 485 -13.20 -1.77 18.78
N GLU A 486 -13.25 -0.72 19.60
CA GLU A 486 -13.87 0.58 19.22
C GLU A 486 -13.04 1.38 18.22
N ASP A 487 -11.73 1.15 18.19
CA ASP A 487 -10.79 1.83 17.32
C ASP A 487 -10.44 1.02 16.06
N PHE A 488 -10.83 -0.26 16.00
CA PHE A 488 -10.39 -1.23 14.99
C PHE A 488 -10.62 -0.74 13.56
N THR A 489 -11.72 -0.04 13.30
CA THR A 489 -12.03 0.47 11.96
C THR A 489 -11.28 1.75 11.60
N ARG A 490 -10.67 2.46 12.56
CA ARG A 490 -9.99 3.75 12.34
C ARG A 490 -8.67 3.60 11.61
N SER A 491 -8.30 4.59 10.77
CA SER A 491 -7.14 4.47 9.87
C SER A 491 -5.81 4.26 10.61
N TYR A 492 -5.62 4.90 11.77
CA TYR A 492 -4.34 4.88 12.47
C TYR A 492 -3.94 3.47 12.94
N VAL A 493 -4.91 2.61 13.24
CA VAL A 493 -4.67 1.20 13.61
C VAL A 493 -3.98 0.46 12.46
N TRP A 494 -4.49 0.66 11.24
CA TRP A 494 -3.92 0.05 10.03
C TRP A 494 -2.60 0.72 9.63
N GLU A 495 -2.43 2.02 9.87
CA GLU A 495 -1.13 2.70 9.72
C GLU A 495 -0.06 2.04 10.60
N ILE A 496 -0.40 1.72 11.85
CA ILE A 496 0.48 1.00 12.79
C ILE A 496 0.80 -0.40 12.27
N LEU A 497 -0.22 -1.19 11.88
CA LEU A 497 -0.02 -2.56 11.40
C LEU A 497 0.87 -2.59 10.16
N HIS A 498 0.57 -1.78 9.14
CA HIS A 498 1.37 -1.72 7.92
C HIS A 498 2.78 -1.18 8.18
N SER A 499 2.96 -0.22 9.10
CA SER A 499 4.29 0.25 9.51
C SER A 499 5.10 -0.86 10.16
N THR A 500 4.46 -1.66 11.02
CA THR A 500 5.07 -2.82 11.70
C THR A 500 5.54 -3.88 10.70
N ILE A 501 4.68 -4.28 9.75
CA ILE A 501 5.02 -5.25 8.70
C ILE A 501 6.16 -4.72 7.82
N ARG A 502 6.13 -3.43 7.43
CA ARG A 502 7.20 -2.81 6.62
C ARG A 502 8.53 -2.80 7.35
N LYS A 503 8.55 -2.54 8.66
CA LYS A 503 9.77 -2.58 9.47
C LYS A 503 10.36 -3.99 9.49
N MET A 504 9.53 -5.00 9.78
CA MET A 504 9.96 -6.39 9.78
C MET A 504 10.52 -6.79 8.41
N SER A 505 9.81 -6.43 7.33
CA SER A 505 10.24 -6.75 5.97
C SER A 505 11.55 -6.05 5.58
N LYS A 506 11.73 -4.79 5.98
CA LYS A 506 13.00 -4.06 5.80
C LYS A 506 14.14 -4.68 6.62
N HIS A 507 13.84 -5.18 7.82
CA HIS A 507 14.83 -5.85 8.66
C HIS A 507 15.35 -7.13 7.99
N VAL A 508 14.44 -8.00 7.52
CA VAL A 508 14.79 -9.22 6.77
C VAL A 508 15.57 -8.89 5.49
N ALA A 509 15.09 -7.93 4.70
CA ALA A 509 15.76 -7.54 3.45
C ALA A 509 17.17 -7.00 3.69
N ARG A 510 17.38 -6.25 4.77
CA ARG A 510 18.71 -5.75 5.15
C ARG A 510 19.65 -6.89 5.54
N LEU A 511 19.21 -7.81 6.41
CA LEU A 511 20.02 -8.96 6.80
C LEU A 511 20.35 -9.87 5.60
N GLN A 512 19.37 -10.07 4.70
CA GLN A 512 19.57 -10.84 3.47
C GLN A 512 20.63 -10.20 2.57
N LYS A 513 20.59 -8.87 2.41
CA LYS A 513 21.59 -8.14 1.65
C LYS A 513 22.99 -8.22 2.30
N GLU A 514 23.08 -7.98 3.61
CA GLU A 514 24.34 -8.05 4.37
C GLU A 514 24.99 -9.45 4.26
N MET A 515 24.19 -10.53 4.28
CA MET A 515 24.67 -11.90 4.09
C MET A 515 25.17 -12.14 2.66
N LEU A 516 24.41 -11.74 1.65
CA LEU A 516 24.79 -11.88 0.23
C LEU A 516 26.09 -11.11 -0.08
N ASP A 517 26.18 -9.86 0.36
CA ASP A 517 27.37 -9.00 0.16
C ASP A 517 28.62 -9.62 0.82
N SER A 518 28.47 -10.21 2.01
CA SER A 518 29.55 -10.91 2.73
C SER A 518 29.99 -12.19 2.01
N ARG A 519 29.04 -12.97 1.49
CA ARG A 519 29.30 -14.20 0.73
C ARG A 519 30.00 -13.91 -0.61
N ASP A 520 29.56 -12.88 -1.32
CA ASP A 520 30.14 -12.45 -2.59
C ASP A 520 31.54 -11.85 -2.43
N SER A 521 31.75 -11.04 -1.39
CA SER A 521 33.08 -10.52 -1.03
C SER A 521 34.09 -11.66 -0.79
N ARG A 522 33.65 -12.73 -0.12
CA ARG A 522 34.46 -13.94 0.09
C ARG A 522 34.69 -14.74 -1.19
N ARG A 523 33.71 -14.82 -2.10
CA ARG A 523 33.84 -15.49 -3.41
C ARG A 523 34.79 -14.76 -4.35
N ARG A 524 34.68 -13.44 -4.47
CA ARG A 524 35.54 -12.60 -5.33
C ARG A 524 37.01 -12.70 -4.93
N ARG A 525 37.32 -12.69 -3.64
CA ARG A 525 38.70 -12.88 -3.13
C ARG A 525 39.22 -14.32 -3.28
N ARG A 526 38.35 -15.33 -3.31
CA ARG A 526 38.71 -16.72 -3.66
C ARG A 526 39.05 -16.86 -5.15
N GLY A 527 38.33 -16.18 -6.04
CA GLY A 527 38.60 -16.16 -7.48
C GLY A 527 39.89 -15.41 -7.84
N ALA A 528 40.17 -14.28 -7.18
CA ALA A 528 41.41 -13.53 -7.37
C ALA A 528 42.66 -14.30 -6.89
N GLY A 529 42.52 -15.17 -5.88
CA GLY A 529 43.61 -16.04 -5.41
C GLY A 529 43.84 -17.32 -6.23
N ALA A 530 42.90 -17.70 -7.11
CA ALA A 530 42.96 -18.95 -7.87
C ALA A 530 43.26 -18.76 -9.38
N GLY A 531 43.28 -17.52 -9.88
CA GLY A 531 43.57 -17.19 -11.29
C GLY A 531 44.98 -16.63 -11.55
N GLY A 532 45.87 -16.67 -10.56
CA GLY A 532 47.25 -16.18 -10.67
C GLY A 532 48.21 -17.15 -11.38
N ALA A 533 47.85 -17.69 -12.55
CA ALA A 533 48.79 -18.31 -13.48
C ALA A 533 48.16 -18.47 -14.88
N SER A 534 48.74 -17.77 -15.87
CA SER A 534 48.41 -17.80 -17.31
C SER A 534 47.13 -17.03 -17.69
N THR A 535 47.16 -15.89 -18.41
CA THR A 535 47.85 -15.65 -19.68
C THR A 535 47.88 -14.13 -19.95
N ARG A 536 49.03 -13.60 -20.36
CA ARG A 536 49.20 -12.21 -20.86
C ARG A 536 48.47 -12.02 -22.19
N ARG A 537 47.86 -10.86 -22.42
CA ARG A 537 47.97 -10.13 -23.70
C ARG A 537 47.74 -8.64 -23.49
N ALA A 538 48.72 -7.87 -23.96
CA ALA A 538 48.80 -6.42 -23.92
C ALA A 538 47.99 -5.81 -25.08
N SER A 539 47.35 -4.66 -24.83
CA SER A 539 47.13 -3.60 -25.81
C SER A 539 46.55 -2.35 -25.12
N ASP A 540 47.42 -1.34 -25.05
CA ASP A 540 47.24 0.12 -25.16
C ASP A 540 46.34 0.97 -24.24
N GLU A 541 46.98 2.09 -23.90
CA GLU A 541 46.65 3.22 -23.04
C GLU A 541 45.58 4.16 -23.65
N SER A 542 44.71 4.72 -22.80
CA SER A 542 44.60 6.17 -22.56
C SER A 542 43.46 6.46 -21.57
N ASP A 543 43.87 6.96 -20.39
CA ASP A 543 43.32 8.04 -19.58
C ASP A 543 41.81 8.34 -19.58
N SER A 544 41.14 8.70 -18.48
CA SER A 544 41.41 8.77 -17.04
C SER A 544 40.18 9.52 -16.51
N GLU A 545 39.38 8.98 -15.59
CA GLU A 545 38.68 9.82 -14.60
C GLU A 545 37.95 8.98 -13.52
N SER A 546 38.26 9.31 -12.27
CA SER A 546 37.53 8.96 -11.04
C SER A 546 37.48 7.48 -10.63
N ASN A 547 38.57 6.96 -10.05
CA ASN A 547 38.48 5.75 -9.22
C ASN A 547 39.25 5.93 -7.91
N ASN A 548 38.61 6.55 -6.92
CA ASN A 548 39.13 6.68 -5.55
C ASN A 548 38.30 5.85 -4.54
N SER A 549 37.62 4.79 -5.00
CA SER A 549 36.80 3.91 -4.12
C SER A 549 37.36 2.48 -3.97
N SER A 550 38.38 2.10 -4.74
CA SER A 550 38.86 0.70 -4.77
C SER A 550 39.87 0.34 -3.67
N ASP A 551 40.53 1.32 -3.04
CA ASP A 551 41.58 1.04 -2.04
C ASP A 551 41.06 0.87 -0.61
N GLU A 552 39.87 1.41 -0.26
CA GLU A 552 39.28 1.19 1.08
C GLU A 552 38.62 -0.19 1.22
N GLU A 553 38.04 -0.75 0.16
CA GLU A 553 37.44 -2.11 0.20
C GLU A 553 38.49 -3.21 0.46
N ASN A 554 39.76 -2.97 0.11
CA ASN A 554 40.85 -3.92 0.30
C ASN A 554 41.35 -4.05 1.75
N SER A 555 40.92 -3.16 2.64
CA SER A 555 41.37 -3.10 4.03
C SER A 555 40.45 -3.78 5.06
N ARG A 556 39.23 -4.19 4.68
CA ARG A 556 38.33 -4.91 5.59
C ARG A 556 38.77 -6.38 5.76
N PRO A 557 38.89 -6.88 7.01
CA PRO A 557 39.23 -8.27 7.29
C PRO A 557 38.24 -9.21 6.59
N ARG A 558 38.75 -10.35 6.14
CA ARG A 558 37.94 -11.39 5.46
C ARG A 558 36.86 -11.86 6.45
N PRO A 559 35.56 -11.81 6.08
CA PRO A 559 34.54 -12.34 6.97
C PRO A 559 34.78 -13.83 7.19
N THR A 560 34.82 -14.25 8.46
CA THR A 560 35.08 -15.64 8.85
C THR A 560 33.90 -16.53 8.47
N GLU A 561 34.08 -17.85 8.52
CA GLU A 561 32.97 -18.78 8.27
C GLU A 561 31.93 -18.68 9.40
N GLU A 562 32.41 -18.60 10.64
CA GLU A 562 31.60 -18.36 11.83
C GLU A 562 30.78 -17.05 11.76
N GLU A 563 31.35 -15.97 11.21
CA GLU A 563 30.61 -14.73 11.01
C GLU A 563 29.50 -14.86 9.97
N ILE A 564 29.73 -15.62 8.89
CA ILE A 564 28.71 -15.87 7.86
C ILE A 564 27.62 -16.79 8.41
N GLU A 565 27.99 -17.85 9.13
CA GLU A 565 27.05 -18.76 9.80
C GLU A 565 26.20 -18.00 10.83
N GLY A 566 26.81 -17.13 11.65
CA GLY A 566 26.07 -16.29 12.59
C GLY A 566 25.19 -15.23 11.92
N MET A 567 25.50 -14.79 10.69
CA MET A 567 24.61 -13.94 9.89
C MET A 567 23.45 -14.75 9.29
N GLU A 568 23.69 -15.98 8.89
CA GLU A 568 22.67 -16.91 8.38
C GLU A 568 21.66 -17.27 9.46
N GLU A 569 22.10 -17.63 10.67
CA GLU A 569 21.22 -17.90 11.81
C GLU A 569 20.34 -16.68 12.18
N LYS A 570 20.91 -15.48 12.16
CA LYS A 570 20.15 -14.23 12.37
C LYS A 570 19.12 -13.99 11.28
N LEU A 571 19.46 -14.29 10.02
CA LEU A 571 18.55 -14.15 8.90
C LEU A 571 17.40 -15.15 9.00
N GLU A 572 17.68 -16.42 9.32
CA GLU A 572 16.66 -17.45 9.52
C GLU A 572 15.72 -17.10 10.66
N THR A 573 16.25 -16.61 11.78
CA THR A 573 15.45 -16.12 12.90
C THR A 573 14.53 -14.97 12.47
N ALA A 574 15.06 -13.97 11.75
CA ALA A 574 14.25 -12.84 11.28
C ALA A 574 13.20 -13.25 10.25
N GLN A 575 13.49 -14.23 9.38
CA GLN A 575 12.53 -14.80 8.43
C GLN A 575 11.43 -15.57 9.16
N SER A 576 11.79 -16.36 10.19
CA SER A 576 10.85 -17.04 11.07
C SER A 576 9.92 -16.04 11.76
N ASP A 577 10.47 -14.97 12.33
CA ASP A 577 9.67 -13.91 12.97
C ASP A 577 8.74 -13.21 11.98
N GLN A 578 9.20 -12.95 10.74
CA GLN A 578 8.35 -12.38 9.69
C GLN A 578 7.22 -13.33 9.29
N LYS A 579 7.51 -14.63 9.13
CA LYS A 579 6.51 -15.65 8.85
C LYS A 579 5.48 -15.71 9.97
N ASN A 580 5.92 -15.77 11.22
CA ASN A 580 5.06 -15.80 12.40
C ASN A 580 4.18 -14.55 12.50
N LEU A 581 4.74 -13.37 12.18
CA LEU A 581 3.95 -12.12 12.13
C LEU A 581 2.79 -12.23 11.14
N PHE A 582 3.02 -12.72 9.92
CA PHE A 582 1.95 -12.92 8.94
C PHE A 582 0.95 -13.99 9.40
N LEU A 583 1.40 -15.10 9.97
CA LEU A 583 0.52 -16.15 10.50
C LEU A 583 -0.40 -15.60 11.58
N ILE A 584 0.13 -14.83 12.55
CA ILE A 584 -0.66 -14.18 13.60
C ILE A 584 -1.71 -13.26 12.98
N ILE A 585 -1.31 -12.39 12.04
CA ILE A 585 -2.23 -11.44 11.40
C ILE A 585 -3.37 -12.18 10.70
N PHE A 586 -3.07 -13.18 9.88
CA PHE A 586 -4.08 -13.92 9.14
C PHE A 586 -4.97 -14.77 10.04
N GLN A 587 -4.41 -15.41 11.07
CA GLN A 587 -5.18 -16.15 12.06
C GLN A 587 -6.18 -15.23 12.79
N ARG A 588 -5.74 -14.03 13.20
CA ARG A 588 -6.64 -13.06 13.86
C ARG A 588 -7.75 -12.58 12.95
N PHE A 589 -7.46 -12.32 11.67
CA PHE A 589 -8.49 -12.00 10.68
C PHE A 589 -9.50 -13.14 10.49
N ILE A 590 -9.01 -14.37 10.33
CA ILE A 590 -9.86 -15.56 10.17
C ILE A 590 -10.78 -15.71 11.38
N MET A 591 -10.24 -15.60 12.60
CA MET A 591 -11.03 -15.69 13.83
C MET A 591 -12.13 -14.62 13.88
N LEU A 592 -11.79 -13.34 13.67
CA LEU A 592 -12.75 -12.24 13.74
C LEU A 592 -13.84 -12.32 12.67
N LEU A 593 -13.45 -12.63 11.43
CA LEU A 593 -14.41 -12.75 10.33
C LEU A 593 -15.32 -13.97 10.52
N SER A 594 -14.78 -15.11 10.95
CA SER A 594 -15.57 -16.32 11.22
C SER A 594 -16.54 -16.11 12.37
N GLU A 595 -16.10 -15.47 13.47
CA GLU A 595 -16.97 -15.12 14.60
C GLU A 595 -18.13 -14.21 14.16
N HIS A 596 -17.85 -13.20 13.34
CA HIS A 596 -18.87 -12.30 12.80
C HIS A 596 -19.87 -13.03 11.89
N LEU A 597 -19.39 -13.91 10.99
CA LEU A 597 -20.24 -14.68 10.09
C LEU A 597 -21.16 -15.63 10.86
N VAL A 598 -20.61 -16.40 11.81
CA VAL A 598 -21.39 -17.32 12.66
C VAL A 598 -22.40 -16.56 13.51
N ARG A 599 -22.02 -15.41 14.08
CA ARG A 599 -22.94 -14.58 14.86
C ARG A 599 -24.06 -13.99 14.00
N SER A 600 -23.75 -13.53 12.80
CA SER A 600 -24.75 -12.97 11.87
C SER A 600 -25.76 -14.03 11.45
N ASP A 601 -25.30 -15.26 11.18
CA ASP A 601 -26.16 -16.40 10.89
C ASP A 601 -27.05 -16.78 12.10
N THR A 602 -26.45 -16.86 13.30
CA THR A 602 -27.17 -17.14 14.55
C THR A 602 -28.24 -16.10 14.86
N ASP A 603 -27.93 -14.82 14.64
CA ASP A 603 -28.84 -13.68 14.89
C ASP A 603 -29.84 -13.44 13.73
N ALA A 604 -29.76 -14.22 12.64
CA ALA A 604 -30.52 -14.04 11.40
C ALA A 604 -30.43 -12.61 10.82
N ARG A 605 -29.23 -12.03 10.84
CA ARG A 605 -28.93 -10.68 10.32
C ARG A 605 -28.03 -10.77 9.10
N ASP A 606 -28.12 -9.74 8.24
CA ASP A 606 -27.19 -9.62 7.13
C ASP A 606 -25.76 -9.44 7.65
N PHE A 607 -24.86 -10.34 7.25
CA PHE A 607 -23.45 -10.28 7.62
C PHE A 607 -22.73 -9.13 6.91
N ASN A 608 -23.24 -8.63 5.79
CA ASN A 608 -22.59 -7.64 4.92
C ASN A 608 -22.66 -6.19 5.44
N THR A 609 -22.32 -6.02 6.72
CA THR A 609 -22.27 -4.72 7.41
C THR A 609 -21.11 -3.85 6.92
N ASN A 610 -21.14 -2.56 7.25
CA ASN A 610 -20.01 -1.64 6.98
C ASN A 610 -18.71 -2.12 7.65
N TRP A 611 -18.82 -2.62 8.90
CA TRP A 611 -17.69 -3.22 9.62
C TRP A 611 -17.12 -4.43 8.89
N TYR A 612 -17.98 -5.35 8.41
CA TYR A 612 -17.54 -6.54 7.69
C TYR A 612 -16.84 -6.17 6.38
N ARG A 613 -17.44 -5.27 5.58
CA ARG A 613 -16.85 -4.78 4.33
C ARG A 613 -15.49 -4.12 4.55
N CYS A 614 -15.36 -3.30 5.60
CA CYS A 614 -14.09 -2.70 5.99
C CYS A 614 -13.07 -3.79 6.38
N THR A 615 -13.44 -4.75 7.22
CA THR A 615 -12.54 -5.79 7.74
C THR A 615 -12.03 -6.71 6.65
N VAL A 616 -12.91 -7.17 5.74
CA VAL A 616 -12.54 -7.94 4.55
C VAL A 616 -11.61 -7.12 3.64
N GLY A 617 -11.91 -5.82 3.45
CA GLY A 617 -11.04 -4.93 2.69
C GLY A 617 -9.64 -4.76 3.32
N ARG A 618 -9.54 -4.76 4.66
CA ARG A 618 -8.26 -4.73 5.37
C ARG A 618 -7.48 -6.04 5.23
N LEU A 619 -8.14 -7.19 5.28
CA LEU A 619 -7.52 -8.49 4.97
C LEU A 619 -6.94 -8.49 3.54
N GLN A 620 -7.75 -8.08 2.56
CA GLN A 620 -7.32 -7.95 1.17
C GLN A 620 -6.14 -6.96 1.03
N GLN A 621 -6.17 -5.84 1.73
CA GLN A 621 -5.08 -4.85 1.73
C GLN A 621 -3.74 -5.44 2.20
N ILE A 622 -3.73 -6.37 3.15
CA ILE A 622 -2.50 -7.06 3.60
C ILE A 622 -1.93 -7.92 2.47
N PHE A 623 -2.77 -8.71 1.79
CA PHE A 623 -2.36 -9.50 0.62
C PHE A 623 -1.82 -8.62 -0.51
N MET A 624 -2.50 -7.52 -0.80
CA MET A 624 -2.18 -6.64 -1.92
C MET A 624 -0.87 -5.86 -1.70
N LEU A 625 -0.73 -5.20 -0.54
CA LEU A 625 0.43 -4.33 -0.27
C LEU A 625 1.71 -5.09 0.05
N HIS A 626 1.61 -6.31 0.58
CA HIS A 626 2.76 -7.12 0.98
C HIS A 626 2.88 -8.41 0.17
N ASN A 627 2.37 -8.39 -1.06
CA ASN A 627 2.25 -9.57 -1.93
C ASN A 627 3.55 -10.37 -2.08
N ASN A 628 4.70 -9.68 -2.29
CA ASN A 628 6.01 -10.32 -2.45
C ASN A 628 6.47 -11.07 -1.20
N GLN A 629 6.09 -10.62 0.00
CA GLN A 629 6.44 -11.29 1.24
C GLN A 629 5.47 -12.44 1.53
N VAL A 630 4.18 -12.22 1.30
CA VAL A 630 3.14 -13.22 1.55
C VAL A 630 3.27 -14.41 0.61
N GLU A 631 3.61 -14.18 -0.65
CA GLU A 631 3.84 -15.23 -1.67
C GLU A 631 4.86 -16.27 -1.21
N ARG A 632 5.96 -15.84 -0.56
CA ARG A 632 6.99 -16.75 -0.02
C ARG A 632 6.43 -17.79 0.96
N TYR A 633 5.32 -17.46 1.61
CA TYR A 633 4.64 -18.30 2.59
C TYR A 633 3.34 -18.90 2.05
N GLY A 634 3.01 -18.70 0.77
CA GLY A 634 1.73 -19.09 0.17
C GLY A 634 1.37 -20.57 0.37
N GLN A 635 2.35 -21.47 0.26
CA GLN A 635 2.14 -22.90 0.53
C GLN A 635 1.77 -23.19 1.98
N THR A 636 2.45 -22.54 2.94
CA THR A 636 2.13 -22.68 4.37
C THR A 636 0.74 -22.12 4.66
N LEU A 637 0.41 -20.95 4.09
CA LEU A 637 -0.90 -20.31 4.27
C LEU A 637 -2.03 -21.18 3.72
N ASN A 638 -1.86 -21.75 2.54
CA ASN A 638 -2.84 -22.66 1.91
C ASN A 638 -3.05 -23.96 2.72
N THR A 639 -1.99 -24.46 3.36
CA THR A 639 -2.05 -25.74 4.08
C THR A 639 -2.56 -25.58 5.51
N LEU A 640 -2.25 -24.46 6.18
CA LEU A 640 -2.51 -24.29 7.61
C LEU A 640 -3.66 -23.33 7.95
N LEU A 641 -3.92 -22.30 7.12
CA LEU A 641 -4.85 -21.23 7.45
C LEU A 641 -6.02 -21.11 6.47
N PHE A 642 -5.74 -21.11 5.18
CA PHE A 642 -6.72 -20.95 4.10
C PHE A 642 -7.03 -22.30 3.45
N THR A 643 -7.47 -23.25 4.26
CA THR A 643 -7.87 -24.60 3.81
C THR A 643 -9.26 -24.59 3.19
N GLN A 644 -9.66 -25.70 2.57
CA GLN A 644 -10.98 -25.84 1.95
C GLN A 644 -12.14 -25.82 2.96
N ASP A 645 -11.86 -26.04 4.24
CA ASP A 645 -12.86 -26.03 5.32
C ASP A 645 -13.16 -24.61 5.82
N LEU A 646 -12.36 -23.61 5.42
CA LEU A 646 -12.58 -22.20 5.77
C LEU A 646 -13.81 -21.65 5.05
N ASP A 647 -14.52 -20.73 5.71
CA ASP A 647 -15.68 -20.06 5.11
C ASP A 647 -15.37 -19.51 3.71
N PRO A 648 -16.20 -19.78 2.69
CA PRO A 648 -15.95 -19.39 1.32
C PRO A 648 -15.69 -17.90 1.12
N HIS A 649 -16.32 -17.02 1.91
CA HIS A 649 -16.12 -15.57 1.78
C HIS A 649 -14.72 -15.14 2.17
N ILE A 650 -14.12 -15.80 3.17
CA ILE A 650 -12.76 -15.52 3.62
C ILE A 650 -11.76 -16.16 2.66
N LEU A 651 -12.02 -17.41 2.25
CA LEU A 651 -11.18 -18.15 1.33
C LEU A 651 -11.09 -17.49 -0.06
N ASP A 652 -12.18 -16.87 -0.52
CA ASP A 652 -12.21 -16.16 -1.80
C ASP A 652 -11.18 -15.01 -1.86
N ILE A 653 -10.95 -14.30 -0.75
CA ILE A 653 -9.93 -13.24 -0.69
C ILE A 653 -8.52 -13.79 -0.92
N PHE A 654 -8.22 -14.96 -0.37
CA PHE A 654 -6.95 -15.64 -0.62
C PHE A 654 -6.85 -16.13 -2.07
N ASN A 655 -7.94 -16.66 -2.63
CA ASN A 655 -7.99 -17.09 -4.03
C ASN A 655 -7.80 -15.92 -5.02
N GLN A 656 -8.38 -14.74 -4.72
CA GLN A 656 -8.16 -13.51 -5.48
C GLN A 656 -6.67 -13.12 -5.48
N PHE A 657 -6.00 -13.22 -4.32
CA PHE A 657 -4.55 -12.96 -4.20
C PHE A 657 -3.72 -13.94 -5.03
N MET A 658 -4.01 -15.25 -4.94
CA MET A 658 -3.33 -16.26 -5.73
C MET A 658 -3.51 -16.05 -7.24
N ALA A 659 -4.69 -15.60 -7.65
CA ALA A 659 -5.02 -15.31 -9.05
C ALA A 659 -4.24 -14.13 -9.66
N LEU A 660 -3.49 -13.34 -8.88
CA LEU A 660 -2.64 -12.26 -9.40
C LEU A 660 -1.42 -12.77 -10.18
N ARG A 661 -1.03 -14.03 -9.96
CA ARG A 661 0.15 -14.67 -10.57
C ARG A 661 -0.16 -16.01 -11.23
N ALA A 662 -1.43 -16.43 -11.17
CA ALA A 662 -1.89 -17.71 -11.66
C ALA A 662 -1.84 -17.80 -13.19
#